data_AF-A0A418NL94-F1
#
_entry.id   AF-A0A418NL94-F1
#
_cell.length_a   1.000
_cell.length_b   1.000
_cell.length_c   1.000
_cell.angle_alpha   90.00
_cell.angle_beta   90.00
_cell.angle_gamma   90.00
#
_symmetry.space_group_name_H-M   'P 1'
#
loop_
_entity.id
_entity.type
_entity.pdbx_description
1 polymer ?
#
loop_
_entity_poly.entity_id
_entity_poly.type
_entity_poly.pdbx_seq_one_letter_code
_entity_poly.pdbx_strand_id
1 'polypeptide(L)'
;MARGVVLITGASGYIGRALVDRLSDQYRIIGLDRSVAKDVPGLEASYAIDLADEASVVDALTNVRAAHSNTIAACIHLAAYFDITGEPNPLYTNVNVEGSRRLITALQDFDVEQFIYASSMLVHEPKPLPGVRIDESSPLGPTWPYPQSKADAEQVLRENRGDIPVVFLRFAGVYDDKGHSAFLAEQIAGVYEHRVSAHLYPGMLCAAQSALHLEDLIKAVEQTIARRADLEDDLPILVGEPETLGYAEIQDIVHCQIHGKEWTTVRIPKSVAKLGTWVEEEVLGHEGFVKQWMVDDANAHYILDISRARNLLGWEPEHSLRDTLPIIIDALKADPQDWYETNKLNTSRVAWHPKRSDAEKTEPARPQSQDTDIAHDGHQMDGDMNNMDGDMQHMDGPQRGTRWTQFAVIGLGLWLAASPGVYDVVSADTARASVVAVTLERGLPSIEWRANALALSDMLSGIALMIFGAMSLSKRTAWLGQWATAFIGIWLLFAPLFFWSPSAAQYLTNMLVGTLAIAFSVLVPMMPGMSMEGMMDKKSIPPGWTYSPSTDAQRFPIVAMGIIGLLISRMLTSYQLGHIDMAWEPFFSGLLADPKNGTEEIITSDVSKAWPIPDAGLGAVSYVLEILMAVMGTRARWRTMPWMVTFFGILVIPLGVVSIYFVIIQPIVIGTWSTPALIAALAMLIMIPFSLDEVIAMGQYLYWSKKEGKPLVRTFFKGGAVAHGEIDDTDYMTDARSIWNNTVRGVTFPWTLMASTALGAWLMLTRITLGSEGAMANSDHVVGALVITVAIIATAEVARTLRFINAAFGAWLVAAPFLLAGASSAGTVASVAVGLLLIGLSLPQGKRSGEHYAGWDRFVV
;
A
#
# COMPACT_ATOMS: atom_id res chain seq x y z
N MET A 1 -19.26 44.06 -44.76
CA MET A 1 -19.73 42.69 -45.07
C MET A 1 -20.03 41.99 -43.76
N ALA A 2 -21.04 41.13 -43.70
CA ALA A 2 -21.30 40.36 -42.47
C ALA A 2 -20.10 39.44 -42.20
N ARG A 3 -19.59 39.43 -40.97
CA ARG A 3 -18.52 38.50 -40.55
C ARG A 3 -19.05 37.06 -40.65
N GLY A 4 -18.28 36.16 -41.28
CA GLY A 4 -18.64 34.75 -41.41
C GLY A 4 -18.70 34.06 -40.04
N VAL A 5 -19.45 32.96 -39.92
CA VAL A 5 -19.59 32.20 -38.67
C VAL A 5 -18.53 31.11 -38.60
N VAL A 6 -17.83 31.00 -37.46
CA VAL A 6 -16.90 29.91 -37.18
C VAL A 6 -17.37 29.17 -35.92
N LEU A 7 -17.57 27.85 -36.05
CA LEU A 7 -17.87 26.98 -34.92
C LEU A 7 -16.58 26.40 -34.35
N ILE A 8 -16.42 26.40 -33.03
CA ILE A 8 -15.25 25.79 -32.37
C ILE A 8 -15.73 24.82 -31.29
N THR A 9 -15.46 23.53 -31.45
CA THR A 9 -15.64 22.60 -30.34
C THR A 9 -14.45 22.69 -29.39
N GLY A 10 -14.66 22.72 -28.09
CA GLY A 10 -13.58 22.91 -27.11
C GLY A 10 -13.06 24.36 -27.08
N ALA A 11 -13.92 25.33 -27.39
CA ALA A 11 -13.59 26.76 -27.39
C ALA A 11 -13.15 27.27 -26.01
N SER A 12 -13.63 26.64 -24.93
CA SER A 12 -13.24 26.95 -23.56
C SER A 12 -11.85 26.43 -23.16
N GLY A 13 -11.25 25.55 -23.98
CA GLY A 13 -9.95 24.91 -23.72
C GLY A 13 -8.75 25.78 -24.05
N TYR A 14 -7.54 25.25 -23.79
CA TYR A 14 -6.26 25.97 -23.97
C TYR A 14 -6.07 26.50 -25.40
N ILE A 15 -6.10 25.63 -26.41
CA ILE A 15 -5.98 26.02 -27.83
C ILE A 15 -7.22 26.80 -28.28
N GLY A 16 -8.40 26.40 -27.81
CA GLY A 16 -9.68 27.02 -28.18
C GLY A 16 -9.74 28.51 -27.84
N ARG A 17 -9.34 28.89 -26.61
CA ARG A 17 -9.32 30.29 -26.16
C ARG A 17 -8.39 31.15 -27.02
N ALA A 18 -7.21 30.64 -27.36
CA ALA A 18 -6.27 31.36 -28.22
C ALA A 18 -6.80 31.53 -29.65
N LEU A 19 -7.53 30.56 -30.18
CA LEU A 19 -8.22 30.70 -31.47
C LEU A 19 -9.37 31.71 -31.42
N VAL A 20 -10.17 31.71 -30.34
CA VAL A 20 -11.25 32.69 -30.15
C VAL A 20 -10.69 34.09 -30.14
N ASP A 21 -9.65 34.34 -29.35
CA ASP A 21 -8.99 35.65 -29.25
C ASP A 21 -8.49 36.12 -30.62
N ARG A 22 -7.78 35.25 -31.35
CA ARG A 22 -7.25 35.57 -32.69
C ARG A 22 -8.33 35.84 -33.74
N LEU A 23 -9.40 35.04 -33.76
CA LEU A 23 -10.35 35.01 -34.89
C LEU A 23 -11.57 35.91 -34.69
N SER A 24 -11.88 36.34 -33.46
CA SER A 24 -13.08 37.11 -33.11
C SER A 24 -13.20 38.47 -33.80
N ASP A 25 -12.07 39.07 -34.19
CA ASP A 25 -12.04 40.32 -34.96
C ASP A 25 -12.49 40.14 -36.42
N GLN A 26 -12.36 38.94 -36.96
CA GLN A 26 -12.63 38.62 -38.37
C GLN A 26 -13.92 37.82 -38.54
N TYR A 27 -14.26 36.97 -37.58
CA TYR A 27 -15.37 36.03 -37.64
C TYR A 27 -16.27 36.14 -36.40
N ARG A 28 -17.50 35.65 -36.54
CA ARG A 28 -18.44 35.44 -35.44
C ARG A 28 -18.17 34.06 -34.85
N ILE A 29 -17.60 34.00 -33.65
CA ILE A 29 -17.16 32.74 -33.06
C ILE A 29 -18.27 32.16 -32.17
N ILE A 30 -18.64 30.91 -32.44
CA ILE A 30 -19.61 30.16 -31.65
C ILE A 30 -18.90 28.99 -30.99
N GLY A 31 -18.93 28.94 -29.66
CA GLY A 31 -18.33 27.88 -28.86
C GLY A 31 -19.27 26.69 -28.67
N LEU A 32 -18.72 25.49 -28.80
CA LEU A 32 -19.39 24.22 -28.55
C LEU A 32 -18.60 23.45 -27.49
N ASP A 33 -19.07 23.46 -26.25
CA ASP A 33 -18.35 22.89 -25.10
C ASP A 33 -19.27 22.01 -24.26
N ARG A 34 -18.72 21.09 -23.45
CA ARG A 34 -19.53 20.18 -22.61
C ARG A 34 -20.42 20.93 -21.61
N SER A 35 -19.95 22.08 -21.15
CA SER A 35 -20.72 23.05 -20.39
C SER A 35 -20.64 24.38 -21.11
N VAL A 36 -21.70 25.18 -21.07
CA VAL A 36 -21.70 26.54 -21.64
C VAL A 36 -20.52 27.32 -21.10
N ALA A 37 -19.65 27.78 -22.00
CA ALA A 37 -18.48 28.57 -21.65
C ALA A 37 -18.95 29.95 -21.17
N LYS A 38 -18.86 30.17 -19.86
CA LYS A 38 -19.04 31.50 -19.27
C LYS A 38 -17.66 32.17 -19.23
N ASP A 39 -17.60 33.45 -19.55
CA ASP A 39 -16.40 34.28 -19.41
C ASP A 39 -15.23 33.95 -20.36
N VAL A 40 -15.51 33.66 -21.63
CA VAL A 40 -14.49 33.63 -22.70
C VAL A 40 -14.67 34.87 -23.60
N PRO A 41 -13.83 35.91 -23.46
CA PRO A 41 -13.86 37.08 -24.32
C PRO A 41 -13.73 36.69 -25.81
N GLY A 42 -14.50 37.36 -26.68
CA GLY A 42 -14.49 37.10 -28.13
C GLY A 42 -15.50 36.05 -28.61
N LEU A 43 -16.12 35.25 -27.72
CA LEU A 43 -17.25 34.40 -28.09
C LEU A 43 -18.53 35.24 -28.28
N GLU A 44 -19.23 35.01 -29.39
CA GLU A 44 -20.54 35.60 -29.62
C GLU A 44 -21.65 34.80 -28.92
N ALA A 45 -21.53 33.47 -28.97
CA ALA A 45 -22.45 32.54 -28.29
C ALA A 45 -21.72 31.27 -27.89
N SER A 46 -22.25 30.56 -26.89
CA SER A 46 -21.76 29.24 -26.48
C SER A 46 -22.94 28.30 -26.22
N TYR A 47 -22.84 27.08 -26.74
CA TYR A 47 -23.85 26.03 -26.57
C TYR A 47 -23.23 24.80 -25.90
N ALA A 48 -24.00 24.20 -25.00
CA ALA A 48 -23.62 22.93 -24.38
C ALA A 48 -23.78 21.78 -25.40
N ILE A 49 -22.76 20.96 -25.54
CA ILE A 49 -22.76 19.77 -26.41
C ILE A 49 -22.02 18.61 -25.74
N ASP A 50 -22.64 17.44 -25.69
CA ASP A 50 -21.97 16.19 -25.35
C ASP A 50 -21.78 15.36 -26.63
N LEU A 51 -20.53 15.26 -27.10
CA LEU A 51 -20.20 14.50 -28.31
C LEU A 51 -20.41 12.99 -28.14
N ALA A 52 -20.52 12.49 -26.90
CA ALA A 52 -20.88 11.09 -26.66
C ALA A 52 -22.38 10.81 -26.83
N ASP A 53 -23.22 11.86 -26.87
CA ASP A 53 -24.67 11.77 -26.97
C ASP A 53 -25.18 12.39 -28.28
N GLU A 54 -25.75 11.54 -29.15
CA GLU A 54 -26.29 11.96 -30.44
C GLU A 54 -27.43 12.98 -30.33
N ALA A 55 -28.31 12.83 -29.34
CA ALA A 55 -29.40 13.79 -29.13
C ALA A 55 -28.85 15.17 -28.74
N SER A 56 -27.83 15.20 -27.88
CA SER A 56 -27.15 16.44 -27.49
C SER A 56 -26.51 17.16 -28.67
N VAL A 57 -25.84 16.43 -29.56
CA VAL A 57 -25.22 17.00 -30.78
C VAL A 57 -26.27 17.62 -31.70
N VAL A 58 -27.36 16.89 -31.96
CA VAL A 58 -28.45 17.35 -32.83
C VAL A 58 -29.15 18.58 -32.23
N ASP A 59 -29.44 18.57 -30.93
CA ASP A 59 -30.11 19.67 -30.25
C ASP A 59 -29.24 20.93 -30.26
N ALA A 60 -27.94 20.81 -29.95
CA ALA A 60 -27.00 21.92 -29.96
C ALA A 60 -26.91 22.58 -31.34
N LEU A 61 -26.72 21.78 -32.39
CA LEU A 61 -26.63 22.30 -33.76
C LEU A 61 -27.97 22.84 -34.28
N THR A 62 -29.11 22.26 -33.89
CA THR A 62 -30.43 22.82 -34.21
C THR A 62 -30.59 24.22 -33.61
N ASN A 63 -30.15 24.42 -32.36
CA ASN A 63 -30.18 25.73 -31.71
C ASN A 63 -29.22 26.73 -32.37
N VAL A 64 -28.01 26.29 -32.75
CA VAL A 64 -27.07 27.11 -33.51
C VAL A 64 -27.69 27.56 -34.83
N ARG A 65 -28.32 26.64 -35.57
CA ARG A 65 -29.00 26.93 -36.85
C ARG A 65 -30.15 27.91 -36.70
N ALA A 66 -30.92 27.80 -35.62
CA ALA A 66 -32.05 28.69 -35.35
C ALA A 66 -31.62 30.13 -35.00
N ALA A 67 -30.45 30.30 -34.36
CA ALA A 67 -29.98 31.58 -33.85
C ALA A 67 -28.96 32.28 -34.77
N HIS A 68 -28.28 31.54 -35.65
CA HIS A 68 -27.16 32.05 -36.45
C HIS A 68 -27.33 31.74 -37.95
N SER A 69 -26.35 32.14 -38.77
CA SER A 69 -26.37 31.88 -40.22
C SER A 69 -26.31 30.38 -40.53
N ASN A 70 -27.00 29.95 -41.58
CA ASN A 70 -26.90 28.56 -42.08
C ASN A 70 -25.55 28.30 -42.78
N THR A 71 -24.86 29.35 -43.22
CA THR A 71 -23.51 29.26 -43.81
C THR A 71 -22.44 29.40 -42.73
N ILE A 72 -21.57 28.40 -42.65
CA ILE A 72 -20.47 28.29 -41.69
C ILE A 72 -19.16 28.37 -42.47
N ALA A 73 -18.35 29.40 -42.20
CA ALA A 73 -17.06 29.59 -42.85
C ALA A 73 -16.05 28.49 -42.45
N ALA A 74 -16.06 28.07 -41.19
CA ALA A 74 -15.30 26.92 -40.74
C ALA A 74 -15.89 26.29 -39.47
N CYS A 75 -15.80 24.96 -39.35
CA CYS A 75 -15.98 24.25 -38.08
C CYS A 75 -14.63 23.69 -37.62
N ILE A 76 -14.10 24.18 -36.50
CA ILE A 76 -12.82 23.74 -35.92
C ILE A 76 -13.11 22.75 -34.80
N HIS A 77 -12.78 21.48 -35.04
CA HIS A 77 -13.04 20.39 -34.11
C HIS A 77 -11.81 20.08 -33.25
N LEU A 78 -11.70 20.73 -32.07
CA LEU A 78 -10.63 20.50 -31.07
C LEU A 78 -11.03 19.54 -29.94
N ALA A 79 -12.33 19.32 -29.71
CA ALA A 79 -12.80 18.55 -28.57
C ALA A 79 -12.40 17.08 -28.72
N ALA A 80 -11.67 16.56 -27.73
CA ALA A 80 -11.25 15.17 -27.67
C ALA A 80 -10.99 14.76 -26.21
N TYR A 81 -11.20 13.49 -25.91
CA TYR A 81 -10.67 12.83 -24.73
C TYR A 81 -9.18 12.49 -24.93
N PHE A 82 -8.37 12.80 -23.92
CA PHE A 82 -6.94 12.53 -23.89
C PHE A 82 -6.53 12.15 -22.46
N ASP A 83 -5.80 11.04 -22.34
CA ASP A 83 -5.05 10.69 -21.13
C ASP A 83 -3.64 10.21 -21.51
N ILE A 84 -2.77 10.11 -20.51
CA ILE A 84 -1.38 9.63 -20.68
C ILE A 84 -1.19 8.20 -20.16
N THR A 85 -2.27 7.52 -19.76
CA THR A 85 -2.21 6.21 -19.12
C THR A 85 -1.63 5.14 -20.05
N GLY A 86 -1.92 5.28 -21.36
CA GLY A 86 -1.60 4.25 -22.36
C GLY A 86 -2.56 3.08 -22.37
N GLU A 87 -3.61 3.12 -21.54
CA GLU A 87 -4.61 2.06 -21.45
C GLU A 87 -5.81 2.34 -22.37
N PRO A 88 -6.48 1.30 -22.89
CA PRO A 88 -7.73 1.47 -23.63
C PRO A 88 -8.82 2.10 -22.74
N ASN A 89 -9.48 3.14 -23.27
CA ASN A 89 -10.62 3.79 -22.63
C ASN A 89 -11.78 3.89 -23.62
N PRO A 90 -13.02 3.48 -23.25
CA PRO A 90 -14.19 3.63 -24.11
C PRO A 90 -14.45 5.06 -24.59
N LEU A 91 -13.98 6.08 -23.84
CA LEU A 91 -14.10 7.48 -24.23
C LEU A 91 -13.32 7.80 -25.52
N TYR A 92 -12.24 7.08 -25.84
CA TYR A 92 -11.56 7.24 -27.14
C TYR A 92 -12.50 6.94 -28.30
N THR A 93 -13.24 5.83 -28.22
CA THR A 93 -14.22 5.48 -29.25
C THR A 93 -15.44 6.39 -29.20
N ASN A 94 -16.06 6.56 -28.02
CA ASN A 94 -17.34 7.25 -27.89
C ASN A 94 -17.26 8.75 -28.17
N VAL A 95 -16.17 9.41 -27.76
CA VAL A 95 -15.97 10.86 -27.89
C VAL A 95 -15.13 11.19 -29.12
N ASN A 96 -13.95 10.59 -29.29
CA ASN A 96 -13.04 11.01 -30.37
C ASN A 96 -13.50 10.49 -31.73
N VAL A 97 -13.86 9.20 -31.82
CA VAL A 97 -14.23 8.59 -33.11
C VAL A 97 -15.70 8.86 -33.44
N GLU A 98 -16.61 8.36 -32.61
CA GLU A 98 -18.03 8.49 -32.86
C GLU A 98 -18.55 9.91 -32.64
N GLY A 99 -17.96 10.67 -31.72
CA GLY A 99 -18.30 12.08 -31.54
C GLY A 99 -17.95 12.93 -32.76
N SER A 100 -16.79 12.69 -33.39
CA SER A 100 -16.44 13.31 -34.68
C SER A 100 -17.42 12.92 -35.78
N ARG A 101 -17.84 11.64 -35.85
CA ARG A 101 -18.86 11.19 -36.81
C ARG A 101 -20.20 11.90 -36.63
N ARG A 102 -20.71 11.96 -35.39
CA ARG A 102 -21.98 12.62 -35.07
C ARG A 102 -21.93 14.09 -35.43
N LEU A 103 -20.84 14.77 -35.10
CA LEU A 103 -20.65 16.17 -35.41
C LEU A 103 -20.67 16.44 -36.92
N ILE A 104 -19.86 15.73 -37.72
CA ILE A 104 -19.83 15.97 -39.17
C ILE A 104 -21.14 15.57 -39.86
N THR A 105 -21.84 14.56 -39.32
CA THR A 105 -23.16 14.13 -39.82
C THR A 105 -24.22 15.19 -39.56
N ALA A 106 -24.26 15.76 -38.36
CA ALA A 106 -25.23 16.79 -38.01
C ALA A 106 -24.92 18.14 -38.70
N LEU A 107 -23.67 18.38 -39.09
CA LEU A 107 -23.27 19.55 -39.89
C LEU A 107 -23.73 19.48 -41.36
N GLN A 108 -24.17 18.33 -41.86
CA GLN A 108 -24.69 18.19 -43.23
C GLN A 108 -25.94 19.06 -43.50
N ASP A 109 -26.65 19.48 -42.45
CA ASP A 109 -27.80 20.39 -42.54
C ASP A 109 -27.41 21.86 -42.73
N PHE A 110 -26.12 22.17 -42.70
CA PHE A 110 -25.53 23.50 -42.89
C PHE A 110 -24.78 23.60 -44.21
N ASP A 111 -24.55 24.84 -44.65
CA ASP A 111 -23.64 25.14 -45.75
C ASP A 111 -22.24 25.40 -45.16
N VAL A 112 -21.45 24.33 -45.00
CA VAL A 112 -20.13 24.37 -44.34
C VAL A 112 -19.03 24.50 -45.38
N GLU A 113 -18.33 25.64 -45.40
CA GLU A 113 -17.23 25.88 -46.35
C GLU A 113 -15.97 25.07 -46.02
N GLN A 114 -15.75 24.73 -44.74
CA GLN A 114 -14.59 23.92 -44.31
C GLN A 114 -14.80 23.28 -42.93
N PHE A 115 -14.37 22.04 -42.75
CA PHE A 115 -14.25 21.37 -41.46
C PHE A 115 -12.76 21.12 -41.16
N ILE A 116 -12.26 21.64 -40.05
CA ILE A 116 -10.87 21.49 -39.63
C ILE A 116 -10.83 20.53 -38.44
N TYR A 117 -10.23 19.36 -38.62
CA TYR A 117 -10.01 18.39 -37.56
C TYR A 117 -8.63 18.54 -36.92
N ALA A 118 -8.60 18.69 -35.60
CA ALA A 118 -7.36 18.63 -34.83
C ALA A 118 -6.88 17.18 -34.69
N SER A 119 -6.09 16.74 -35.67
CA SER A 119 -5.37 15.46 -35.63
C SER A 119 -4.02 15.62 -34.92
N SER A 120 -3.15 14.63 -35.03
CA SER A 120 -1.82 14.65 -34.42
C SER A 120 -0.79 14.05 -35.36
N MET A 121 0.46 14.52 -35.32
CA MET A 121 1.56 13.87 -36.04
C MET A 121 1.79 12.40 -35.61
N LEU A 122 1.36 12.03 -34.39
CA LEU A 122 1.54 10.69 -33.81
C LEU A 122 0.70 9.59 -34.49
N VAL A 123 -0.16 9.96 -35.45
CA VAL A 123 -0.86 8.97 -36.31
C VAL A 123 0.11 8.27 -37.27
N HIS A 124 1.25 8.89 -37.57
CA HIS A 124 2.27 8.32 -38.44
C HIS A 124 3.15 7.31 -37.70
N GLU A 125 3.70 6.35 -38.45
CA GLU A 125 4.71 5.44 -37.91
C GLU A 125 6.01 6.22 -37.60
N PRO A 126 6.58 6.09 -36.38
CA PRO A 126 7.83 6.76 -36.04
C PRO A 126 9.00 6.23 -36.87
N LYS A 127 9.94 7.10 -37.23
CA LYS A 127 11.12 6.68 -37.98
C LYS A 127 12.17 6.07 -37.03
N PRO A 128 12.90 5.03 -37.47
CA PRO A 128 13.93 4.39 -36.65
C PRO A 128 15.23 5.20 -36.54
N LEU A 129 15.40 6.25 -37.36
CA LEU A 129 16.60 7.08 -37.41
C LEU A 129 16.24 8.58 -37.50
N PRO A 130 17.01 9.47 -36.85
CA PRO A 130 16.78 10.92 -36.83
C PRO A 130 17.01 11.62 -38.17
N GLY A 131 17.53 10.95 -39.19
CA GLY A 131 17.80 11.57 -40.49
C GLY A 131 16.60 11.59 -41.45
N VAL A 132 15.49 10.96 -41.08
CA VAL A 132 14.35 10.74 -41.99
C VAL A 132 13.17 11.60 -41.54
N ARG A 133 12.65 12.43 -42.44
CA ARG A 133 11.47 13.25 -42.20
C ARG A 133 10.18 12.50 -42.53
N ILE A 134 9.11 12.86 -41.83
CA ILE A 134 7.75 12.38 -42.01
C ILE A 134 7.01 13.45 -42.81
N ASP A 135 6.47 13.06 -43.95
CA ASP A 135 5.53 13.86 -44.76
C ASP A 135 4.12 13.25 -44.69
N GLU A 136 3.13 13.89 -45.28
CA GLU A 136 1.74 13.42 -45.22
C GLU A 136 1.50 12.07 -45.94
N SER A 137 2.42 11.66 -46.81
CA SER A 137 2.37 10.38 -47.54
C SER A 137 3.00 9.22 -46.76
N SER A 138 3.70 9.51 -45.67
CA SER A 138 4.33 8.52 -44.83
C SER A 138 3.29 7.58 -44.19
N PRO A 139 3.62 6.29 -43.98
CA PRO A 139 2.68 5.32 -43.41
C PRO A 139 2.07 5.78 -42.08
N LEU A 140 0.79 5.46 -41.89
CA LEU A 140 0.11 5.57 -40.61
C LEU A 140 0.45 4.35 -39.75
N GLY A 141 0.78 4.56 -38.48
CA GLY A 141 1.26 3.53 -37.56
C GLY A 141 1.27 4.00 -36.11
N PRO A 142 0.11 4.36 -35.54
CA PRO A 142 0.01 4.82 -34.16
C PRO A 142 0.46 3.73 -33.17
N THR A 143 1.20 4.15 -32.12
CA THR A 143 1.85 3.22 -31.17
C THR A 143 1.06 2.98 -29.88
N TRP A 144 0.01 3.76 -29.62
CA TRP A 144 -0.79 3.70 -28.38
C TRP A 144 -2.24 4.19 -28.61
N PRO A 145 -3.17 4.01 -27.63
CA PRO A 145 -4.60 4.21 -27.85
C PRO A 145 -5.02 5.63 -28.31
N TYR A 146 -4.37 6.68 -27.82
CA TYR A 146 -4.77 8.05 -28.17
C TYR A 146 -4.52 8.36 -29.67
N PRO A 147 -3.31 8.21 -30.23
CA PRO A 147 -3.11 8.43 -31.67
C PRO A 147 -3.90 7.45 -32.55
N GLN A 148 -4.16 6.22 -32.07
CA GLN A 148 -5.07 5.31 -32.76
C GLN A 148 -6.46 5.92 -32.89
N SER A 149 -7.01 6.49 -31.80
CA SER A 149 -8.31 7.16 -31.84
C SER A 149 -8.37 8.36 -32.80
N LYS A 150 -7.24 9.06 -32.98
CA LYS A 150 -7.13 10.16 -33.96
C LYS A 150 -7.12 9.63 -35.39
N ALA A 151 -6.37 8.57 -35.67
CA ALA A 151 -6.35 7.92 -36.98
C ALA A 151 -7.73 7.34 -37.36
N ASP A 152 -8.39 6.68 -36.41
CA ASP A 152 -9.75 6.13 -36.57
C ASP A 152 -10.77 7.24 -36.84
N ALA A 153 -10.67 8.36 -36.11
CA ALA A 153 -11.51 9.53 -36.35
C ALA A 153 -11.26 10.16 -37.72
N GLU A 154 -10.00 10.24 -38.19
CA GLU A 154 -9.73 10.70 -39.57
C GLU A 154 -10.43 9.81 -40.61
N GLN A 155 -10.37 8.49 -40.43
CA GLN A 155 -11.04 7.55 -41.34
C GLN A 155 -12.55 7.76 -41.32
N VAL A 156 -13.16 7.81 -40.14
CA VAL A 156 -14.61 7.98 -39.99
C VAL A 156 -15.09 9.33 -40.54
N LEU A 157 -14.31 10.39 -40.37
CA LEU A 157 -14.59 11.69 -40.97
C LEU A 157 -14.56 11.61 -42.51
N ARG A 158 -13.57 10.94 -43.12
CA ARG A 158 -13.54 10.73 -44.59
C ARG A 158 -14.76 9.97 -45.09
N GLU A 159 -15.20 8.95 -44.36
CA GLU A 159 -16.35 8.12 -44.73
C GLU A 159 -17.69 8.85 -44.61
N ASN A 160 -17.79 9.86 -43.73
CA ASN A 160 -19.06 10.51 -43.36
C ASN A 160 -19.13 12.01 -43.70
N ARG A 161 -18.11 12.58 -44.37
CA ARG A 161 -18.06 14.03 -44.66
C ARG A 161 -19.08 14.53 -45.68
N GLY A 162 -19.65 13.65 -46.50
CA GLY A 162 -20.50 14.06 -47.61
C GLY A 162 -19.75 15.02 -48.53
N ASP A 163 -20.35 16.18 -48.81
CA ASP A 163 -19.74 17.24 -49.63
C ASP A 163 -18.92 18.25 -48.81
N ILE A 164 -18.83 18.11 -47.49
CA ILE A 164 -18.08 19.04 -46.63
C ILE A 164 -16.57 18.86 -46.89
N PRO A 165 -15.82 19.93 -47.23
CA PRO A 165 -14.37 19.90 -47.31
C PRO A 165 -13.74 19.69 -45.93
N VAL A 166 -12.83 18.73 -45.78
CA VAL A 166 -12.19 18.38 -44.50
C VAL A 166 -10.67 18.56 -44.58
N VAL A 167 -10.12 19.35 -43.65
CA VAL A 167 -8.67 19.48 -43.44
C VAL A 167 -8.28 18.76 -42.15
N PHE A 168 -7.35 17.81 -42.25
CA PHE A 168 -6.77 17.11 -41.10
C PHE A 168 -5.45 17.79 -40.71
N LEU A 169 -5.51 18.68 -39.72
CA LEU A 169 -4.30 19.32 -39.18
C LEU A 169 -3.59 18.35 -38.24
N ARG A 170 -2.57 17.67 -38.75
CA ARG A 170 -1.70 16.74 -38.00
C ARG A 170 -0.59 17.53 -37.33
N PHE A 171 -0.92 18.27 -36.28
CA PHE A 171 0.08 19.12 -35.62
C PHE A 171 0.90 18.37 -34.57
N ALA A 172 2.09 18.90 -34.30
CA ALA A 172 3.03 18.41 -33.31
C ALA A 172 2.62 18.78 -31.87
N GLY A 173 3.38 18.36 -30.86
CA GLY A 173 3.08 18.68 -29.46
C GLY A 173 3.12 20.19 -29.22
N VAL A 174 2.01 20.77 -28.75
CA VAL A 174 1.87 22.21 -28.57
C VAL A 174 2.52 22.66 -27.25
N TYR A 175 3.25 23.77 -27.28
CA TYR A 175 3.82 24.42 -26.09
C TYR A 175 3.72 25.95 -26.19
N ASP A 176 4.01 26.65 -25.10
CA ASP A 176 4.16 28.12 -25.07
C ASP A 176 5.29 28.55 -24.14
N ASP A 177 5.45 29.86 -23.94
CA ASP A 177 6.42 30.47 -23.04
C ASP A 177 6.28 30.06 -21.56
N LYS A 178 5.14 29.46 -21.17
CA LYS A 178 4.94 28.90 -19.82
C LYS A 178 5.17 27.38 -19.75
N GLY A 179 5.48 26.75 -20.88
CA GLY A 179 5.82 25.33 -20.95
C GLY A 179 4.63 24.39 -20.93
N HIS A 180 3.43 24.84 -21.33
CA HIS A 180 2.17 24.05 -21.35
C HIS A 180 2.22 22.81 -22.25
N SER A 181 2.97 21.80 -21.82
CA SER A 181 3.17 20.51 -22.44
C SER A 181 3.56 19.54 -21.34
N ALA A 182 2.70 18.54 -21.06
CA ALA A 182 2.89 17.66 -19.91
C ALA A 182 4.26 16.96 -19.92
N PHE A 183 4.72 16.53 -21.09
CA PHE A 183 6.02 15.88 -21.26
C PHE A 183 7.20 16.83 -21.02
N LEU A 184 7.12 18.04 -21.60
CA LEU A 184 8.17 19.05 -21.44
C LEU A 184 8.24 19.54 -19.99
N ALA A 185 7.10 19.80 -19.37
CA ALA A 185 7.00 20.30 -18.01
C ALA A 185 7.55 19.28 -16.98
N GLU A 186 7.24 17.99 -17.11
CA GLU A 186 7.80 16.95 -16.25
C GLU A 186 9.30 16.76 -16.45
N GLN A 187 9.79 16.90 -17.68
CA GLN A 187 11.22 16.87 -17.96
C GLN A 187 11.94 18.04 -17.26
N ILE A 188 11.40 19.25 -17.36
CA ILE A 188 11.95 20.45 -16.71
C ILE A 188 11.88 20.33 -15.18
N ALA A 189 10.73 19.92 -14.64
CA ALA A 189 10.51 19.73 -13.20
C ALA A 189 11.44 18.67 -12.61
N GLY A 190 11.68 17.57 -13.34
CA GLY A 190 12.63 16.53 -12.95
C GLY A 190 14.05 17.07 -12.72
N VAL A 191 14.51 17.96 -13.60
CA VAL A 191 15.82 18.63 -13.49
C VAL A 191 15.83 19.67 -12.36
N TYR A 192 14.75 20.45 -12.23
CA TYR A 192 14.61 21.45 -11.17
C TYR A 192 14.62 20.82 -9.77
N GLU A 193 13.95 19.67 -9.59
CA GLU A 193 13.85 18.94 -8.33
C GLU A 193 15.05 18.02 -8.03
N HIS A 194 16.06 17.98 -8.90
CA HIS A 194 17.19 17.04 -8.81
C HIS A 194 16.76 15.57 -8.71
N ARG A 195 15.72 15.16 -9.43
CA ARG A 195 15.27 13.76 -9.42
C ARG A 195 16.36 12.87 -10.03
N VAL A 196 16.65 11.75 -9.38
CA VAL A 196 17.60 10.74 -9.91
C VAL A 196 17.09 10.21 -11.25
N SER A 197 15.77 10.03 -11.40
CA SER A 197 15.14 9.61 -12.66
C SER A 197 15.38 10.57 -13.82
N ALA A 198 15.59 11.87 -13.57
CA ALA A 198 15.89 12.85 -14.62
C ALA A 198 17.26 12.61 -15.30
N HIS A 199 18.18 11.92 -14.60
CA HIS A 199 19.49 11.57 -15.15
C HIS A 199 19.46 10.29 -16.00
N LEU A 200 18.33 9.58 -16.05
CA LEU A 200 18.22 8.27 -16.67
C LEU A 200 17.29 8.35 -17.87
N TYR A 201 17.71 7.80 -19.01
CA TYR A 201 16.86 7.70 -20.21
C TYR A 201 16.92 6.31 -20.84
N PRO A 202 15.78 5.66 -21.13
CA PRO A 202 15.77 4.30 -21.70
C PRO A 202 16.04 4.25 -23.22
N GLY A 203 16.00 5.41 -23.89
CA GLY A 203 16.03 5.53 -25.34
C GLY A 203 17.36 6.02 -25.95
N MET A 204 17.32 6.40 -27.21
CA MET A 204 18.42 7.09 -27.89
C MET A 204 18.43 8.56 -27.46
N LEU A 205 19.59 9.08 -27.05
CA LEU A 205 19.70 10.46 -26.58
C LEU A 205 19.39 11.51 -27.67
N CYS A 206 19.50 11.12 -28.94
CA CYS A 206 19.12 11.92 -30.10
C CYS A 206 17.66 11.70 -30.54
N ALA A 207 16.87 10.88 -29.83
CA ALA A 207 15.43 10.74 -30.07
C ALA A 207 14.80 12.13 -30.01
N ALA A 208 14.14 12.52 -31.10
CA ALA A 208 13.68 13.87 -31.33
C ALA A 208 12.26 13.84 -31.88
N GLN A 209 11.40 14.68 -31.31
CA GLN A 209 10.02 14.83 -31.70
C GLN A 209 9.78 16.31 -32.01
N SER A 210 9.06 16.57 -33.10
CA SER A 210 8.65 17.92 -33.44
C SER A 210 7.77 18.49 -32.34
N ALA A 211 7.96 19.78 -32.08
CA ALA A 211 7.12 20.59 -31.21
C ALA A 211 6.49 21.70 -32.04
N LEU A 212 5.51 22.39 -31.49
CA LEU A 212 4.86 23.52 -32.15
C LEU A 212 4.49 24.58 -31.12
N HIS A 213 4.96 25.80 -31.31
CA HIS A 213 4.54 26.90 -30.47
C HIS A 213 3.05 27.23 -30.69
N LEU A 214 2.33 27.58 -29.62
CA LEU A 214 0.90 27.87 -29.68
C LEU A 214 0.60 28.96 -30.73
N GLU A 215 1.33 30.06 -30.74
CA GLU A 215 1.09 31.15 -31.70
C GLU A 215 1.23 30.70 -33.16
N ASP A 216 2.16 29.80 -33.44
CA ASP A 216 2.40 29.28 -34.79
C ASP A 216 1.26 28.32 -35.21
N LEU A 217 0.71 27.53 -34.28
CA LEU A 217 -0.51 26.75 -34.52
C LEU A 217 -1.70 27.66 -34.85
N ILE A 218 -1.89 28.73 -34.08
CA ILE A 218 -2.97 29.69 -34.29
C ILE A 218 -2.87 30.32 -35.70
N LYS A 219 -1.67 30.71 -36.12
CA LYS A 219 -1.40 31.20 -37.49
C LYS A 219 -1.69 30.14 -38.55
N ALA A 220 -1.32 28.87 -38.31
CA ALA A 220 -1.60 27.79 -39.26
C ALA A 220 -3.12 27.60 -39.48
N VAL A 221 -3.91 27.63 -38.39
CA VAL A 221 -5.37 27.53 -38.46
C VAL A 221 -5.97 28.75 -39.17
N GLU A 222 -5.51 29.95 -38.86
CA GLU A 222 -5.95 31.18 -39.53
C GLU A 222 -5.71 31.12 -41.04
N GLN A 223 -4.52 30.71 -41.48
CA GLN A 223 -4.19 30.56 -42.91
C GLN A 223 -5.02 29.45 -43.58
N THR A 224 -5.31 28.37 -42.85
CA THR A 224 -6.18 27.28 -43.34
C THR A 224 -7.59 27.78 -43.65
N ILE A 225 -8.16 28.61 -42.76
CA ILE A 225 -9.48 29.22 -42.95
C ILE A 225 -9.43 30.28 -44.06
N ALA A 226 -8.38 31.12 -44.10
CA ALA A 226 -8.23 32.18 -45.08
C ALA A 226 -8.16 31.64 -46.52
N ARG A 227 -7.53 30.47 -46.71
CA ARG A 227 -7.36 29.82 -48.02
C ARG A 227 -8.36 28.72 -48.32
N ARG A 228 -9.40 28.55 -47.50
CA ARG A 228 -10.35 27.43 -47.61
C ARG A 228 -10.97 27.22 -48.99
N ALA A 229 -11.14 28.27 -49.79
CA ALA A 229 -11.67 28.18 -51.15
C ALA A 229 -10.68 27.59 -52.18
N ASP A 230 -9.38 27.58 -51.84
CA ASP A 230 -8.29 27.11 -52.71
C ASP A 230 -7.73 25.73 -52.28
N LEU A 231 -8.26 25.14 -51.20
CA LEU A 231 -7.80 23.86 -50.65
C LEU A 231 -8.64 22.69 -51.18
N GLU A 232 -8.03 21.50 -51.22
CA GLU A 232 -8.72 20.26 -51.59
C GLU A 232 -9.71 19.81 -50.50
N ASP A 233 -10.75 19.05 -50.91
CA ASP A 233 -11.84 18.62 -50.03
C ASP A 233 -11.46 17.54 -48.99
N ASP A 234 -10.32 16.87 -49.14
CA ASP A 234 -9.77 15.90 -48.17
C ASP A 234 -8.26 16.11 -48.09
N LEU A 235 -7.82 16.89 -47.10
CA LEU A 235 -6.46 17.40 -47.07
C LEU A 235 -5.79 17.20 -45.71
N PRO A 236 -4.90 16.20 -45.56
CA PRO A 236 -3.99 16.17 -44.43
C PRO A 236 -2.86 17.19 -44.62
N ILE A 237 -2.51 17.87 -43.53
CA ILE A 237 -1.40 18.84 -43.46
C ILE A 237 -0.63 18.62 -42.14
N LEU A 238 0.69 18.43 -42.24
CA LEU A 238 1.58 18.39 -41.08
C LEU A 238 1.99 19.82 -40.68
N VAL A 239 1.89 20.12 -39.39
CA VAL A 239 2.21 21.44 -38.82
C VAL A 239 3.10 21.24 -37.58
N GLY A 240 4.31 21.77 -37.61
CA GLY A 240 5.28 21.64 -36.53
C GLY A 240 6.62 22.22 -36.90
N GLU A 241 7.56 22.20 -35.97
CA GLU A 241 8.94 22.60 -36.22
C GLU A 241 9.69 21.54 -37.05
N PRO A 242 10.29 21.90 -38.19
CA PRO A 242 11.05 20.97 -39.03
C PRO A 242 12.45 20.66 -38.46
N GLU A 243 12.93 21.48 -37.53
CA GLU A 243 14.17 21.28 -36.78
C GLU A 243 13.81 20.96 -35.34
N THR A 244 14.31 19.84 -34.83
CA THR A 244 13.85 19.27 -33.55
C THR A 244 15.03 19.00 -32.63
N LEU A 245 14.83 19.20 -31.33
CA LEU A 245 15.83 18.88 -30.31
C LEU A 245 15.80 17.39 -29.95
N GLY A 246 16.98 16.81 -29.72
CA GLY A 246 17.09 15.50 -29.09
C GLY A 246 16.81 15.55 -27.59
N TYR A 247 16.44 14.42 -26.98
CA TYR A 247 16.18 14.34 -25.53
C TYR A 247 17.35 14.88 -24.68
N ALA A 248 18.59 14.50 -24.99
CA ALA A 248 19.76 14.98 -24.25
C ALA A 248 19.98 16.48 -24.43
N GLU A 249 19.70 17.01 -25.62
CA GLU A 249 19.88 18.44 -25.88
C GLU A 249 18.88 19.28 -25.08
N ILE A 250 17.62 18.84 -24.95
CA ILE A 250 16.65 19.47 -24.05
C ILE A 250 17.15 19.41 -22.60
N GLN A 251 17.61 18.25 -22.13
CA GLN A 251 18.16 18.09 -20.77
C GLN A 251 19.34 19.04 -20.52
N ASP A 252 20.25 19.15 -21.47
CA ASP A 252 21.46 19.98 -21.35
C ASP A 252 21.10 21.47 -21.33
N ILE A 253 20.20 21.94 -22.21
CA ILE A 253 19.71 23.34 -22.20
C ILE A 253 19.03 23.63 -20.85
N VAL A 254 18.14 22.75 -20.41
CA VAL A 254 17.38 22.93 -19.17
C VAL A 254 18.31 23.00 -17.96
N HIS A 255 19.24 22.05 -17.84
CA HIS A 255 20.15 22.00 -16.71
C HIS A 255 21.17 23.14 -16.72
N CYS A 256 21.74 23.49 -17.88
CA CYS A 256 22.64 24.63 -18.01
C CYS A 256 21.94 25.92 -17.57
N GLN A 257 20.69 26.12 -18.00
CA GLN A 257 19.92 27.30 -17.61
C GLN A 257 19.60 27.28 -16.11
N ILE A 258 19.16 26.16 -15.53
CA ILE A 258 18.79 26.10 -14.11
C ILE A 258 20.01 26.18 -13.17
N HIS A 259 21.04 25.39 -13.44
CA HIS A 259 22.14 25.09 -12.50
C HIS A 259 23.51 25.63 -12.92
N GLY A 260 23.64 26.17 -14.14
CA GLY A 260 24.90 26.76 -14.64
C GLY A 260 26.03 25.76 -14.89
N LYS A 261 25.72 24.47 -15.06
CA LYS A 261 26.69 23.38 -15.27
C LYS A 261 26.22 22.46 -16.39
N GLU A 262 27.16 21.73 -17.00
CA GLU A 262 26.84 20.65 -17.92
C GLU A 262 26.09 19.52 -17.21
N TRP A 263 25.23 18.82 -17.96
CA TRP A 263 24.44 17.69 -17.50
C TRP A 263 24.94 16.41 -18.15
N THR A 264 24.76 15.27 -17.49
CA THR A 264 25.07 13.97 -18.10
C THR A 264 23.87 13.06 -17.97
N THR A 265 23.17 12.87 -19.11
CA THR A 265 22.09 11.90 -19.21
C THR A 265 22.66 10.52 -19.48
N VAL A 266 22.38 9.56 -18.59
CA VAL A 266 22.83 8.18 -18.70
C VAL A 266 21.76 7.33 -19.37
N ARG A 267 22.16 6.64 -20.44
CA ARG A 267 21.28 5.67 -21.10
C ARG A 267 21.19 4.39 -20.27
N ILE A 268 19.98 3.95 -19.97
CA ILE A 268 19.71 2.67 -19.31
C ILE A 268 18.98 1.70 -20.25
N PRO A 269 19.14 0.37 -20.09
CA PRO A 269 18.34 -0.58 -20.85
C PRO A 269 16.84 -0.40 -20.57
N LYS A 270 15.99 -0.53 -21.61
CA LYS A 270 14.52 -0.45 -21.47
C LYS A 270 13.98 -1.38 -20.38
N SER A 271 14.51 -2.60 -20.26
CA SER A 271 14.12 -3.56 -19.21
C SER A 271 14.37 -3.04 -17.79
N VAL A 272 15.48 -2.33 -17.56
CA VAL A 272 15.81 -1.72 -16.27
C VAL A 272 14.86 -0.57 -15.98
N ALA A 273 14.55 0.26 -16.99
CA ALA A 273 13.57 1.34 -16.84
C ALA A 273 12.17 0.79 -16.52
N LYS A 274 11.72 -0.26 -17.22
CA LYS A 274 10.42 -0.92 -16.95
C LYS A 274 10.32 -1.51 -15.55
N LEU A 275 11.43 -2.07 -15.04
CA LEU A 275 11.49 -2.54 -13.66
C LEU A 275 11.44 -1.37 -12.66
N GLY A 276 12.14 -0.27 -12.95
CA GLY A 276 12.13 0.93 -12.13
C GLY A 276 10.74 1.54 -12.01
N THR A 277 10.03 1.72 -13.13
CA THR A 277 8.65 2.21 -13.15
C THR A 277 7.71 1.25 -12.42
N TRP A 278 7.86 -0.06 -12.60
CA TRP A 278 7.09 -1.06 -11.86
C TRP A 278 7.32 -0.96 -10.33
N VAL A 279 8.57 -0.81 -9.88
CA VAL A 279 8.88 -0.62 -8.46
C VAL A 279 8.27 0.68 -7.93
N GLU A 280 8.35 1.77 -8.70
CA GLU A 280 7.80 3.07 -8.31
C GLU A 280 6.26 3.02 -8.15
N GLU A 281 5.57 2.38 -9.09
CA GLU A 281 4.10 2.26 -9.08
C GLU A 281 3.61 1.21 -8.07
N GLU A 282 4.14 -0.01 -8.09
CA GLU A 282 3.60 -1.14 -7.29
C GLU A 282 4.16 -1.21 -5.86
N VAL A 283 5.43 -0.84 -5.66
CA VAL A 283 6.09 -0.96 -4.35
C VAL A 283 6.07 0.36 -3.60
N LEU A 284 6.44 1.46 -4.26
CA LEU A 284 6.49 2.78 -3.64
C LEU A 284 5.12 3.46 -3.63
N GLY A 285 4.26 3.15 -4.61
CA GLY A 285 2.90 3.69 -4.72
C GLY A 285 2.87 5.15 -5.21
N HIS A 286 3.91 5.59 -5.91
CA HIS A 286 3.91 6.87 -6.61
C HIS A 286 3.35 6.62 -8.01
N GLU A 287 2.37 7.40 -8.44
CA GLU A 287 2.02 7.43 -9.86
C GLU A 287 3.17 8.12 -10.60
N GLY A 288 4.11 7.31 -11.09
CA GLY A 288 5.20 7.81 -11.92
C GLY A 288 4.62 8.38 -13.22
N PHE A 289 5.09 9.55 -13.64
CA PHE A 289 4.72 10.12 -14.94
C PHE A 289 5.16 9.21 -16.10
N VAL A 290 6.32 8.55 -15.96
CA VAL A 290 6.89 7.67 -16.99
C VAL A 290 6.11 6.35 -17.06
N LYS A 291 5.34 6.17 -18.13
CA LYS A 291 4.57 4.94 -18.39
C LYS A 291 5.35 3.92 -19.22
N GLN A 292 4.89 2.66 -19.18
CA GLN A 292 5.52 1.55 -19.93
C GLN A 292 5.60 1.84 -21.43
N TRP A 293 4.54 2.39 -22.03
CA TRP A 293 4.51 2.76 -23.45
C TRP A 293 5.54 3.86 -23.78
N MET A 294 5.77 4.81 -22.88
CA MET A 294 6.79 5.86 -23.07
C MET A 294 8.20 5.27 -23.11
N VAL A 295 8.46 4.21 -22.33
CA VAL A 295 9.73 3.47 -22.37
C VAL A 295 9.91 2.73 -23.70
N ASP A 296 8.82 2.17 -24.23
CA ASP A 296 8.82 1.50 -25.53
C ASP A 296 9.04 2.50 -26.68
N ASP A 297 8.45 3.68 -26.60
CA ASP A 297 8.56 4.75 -27.60
C ASP A 297 9.76 5.69 -27.42
N ALA A 298 10.62 5.46 -26.43
CA ALA A 298 11.79 6.32 -26.16
C ALA A 298 12.83 6.41 -27.30
N ASN A 299 12.69 5.59 -28.35
CA ASN A 299 13.53 5.66 -29.55
C ASN A 299 12.82 6.30 -30.76
N ALA A 300 11.57 6.73 -30.60
CA ALA A 300 10.73 7.22 -31.69
C ALA A 300 11.21 8.59 -32.19
N HIS A 301 11.35 8.73 -33.50
CA HIS A 301 11.65 10.01 -34.16
C HIS A 301 10.46 10.51 -34.97
N TYR A 302 10.05 11.74 -34.70
CA TYR A 302 8.96 12.45 -35.40
C TYR A 302 9.46 13.81 -35.89
N ILE A 303 10.26 13.79 -36.95
CA ILE A 303 10.77 15.02 -37.59
C ILE A 303 9.92 15.28 -38.82
N LEU A 304 9.34 16.47 -38.95
CA LEU A 304 8.32 16.73 -39.97
C LEU A 304 8.91 17.40 -41.20
N ASP A 305 8.40 17.02 -42.38
CA ASP A 305 8.51 17.81 -43.59
C ASP A 305 7.25 18.69 -43.75
N ILE A 306 7.43 20.00 -43.57
CA ILE A 306 6.35 20.99 -43.64
C ILE A 306 6.18 21.61 -45.03
N SER A 307 6.76 21.01 -46.08
CA SER A 307 6.70 21.56 -47.44
C SER A 307 5.27 21.75 -47.93
N ARG A 308 4.33 20.90 -47.53
CA ARG A 308 2.90 21.05 -47.88
C ARG A 308 2.28 22.28 -47.23
N ALA A 309 2.50 22.49 -45.93
CA ALA A 309 2.02 23.67 -45.21
C ALA A 309 2.60 24.97 -45.81
N ARG A 310 3.89 24.97 -46.20
CA ARG A 310 4.54 26.08 -46.91
C ARG A 310 3.86 26.39 -48.24
N ASN A 311 3.66 25.39 -49.07
CA ASN A 311 3.14 25.56 -50.42
C ASN A 311 1.65 25.93 -50.43
N LEU A 312 0.84 25.25 -49.63
CA LEU A 312 -0.62 25.42 -49.63
C LEU A 312 -1.09 26.55 -48.73
N LEU A 313 -0.45 26.76 -47.57
CA LEU A 313 -0.87 27.77 -46.59
C LEU A 313 0.02 29.03 -46.59
N GLY A 314 1.22 28.96 -47.17
CA GLY A 314 2.22 30.02 -47.00
C GLY A 314 2.70 30.14 -45.55
N TRP A 315 2.66 29.03 -44.81
CA TRP A 315 2.95 28.99 -43.38
C TRP A 315 4.32 28.37 -43.11
N GLU A 316 5.06 28.98 -42.18
CA GLU A 316 6.26 28.43 -41.53
C GLU A 316 6.22 28.79 -40.03
N PRO A 317 6.79 27.97 -39.14
CA PRO A 317 6.90 28.32 -37.73
C PRO A 317 7.85 29.52 -37.56
N GLU A 318 7.45 30.49 -36.74
CA GLU A 318 8.28 31.65 -36.39
C GLU A 318 9.03 31.43 -35.08
N HIS A 319 8.61 30.44 -34.29
CA HIS A 319 9.22 30.07 -33.02
C HIS A 319 9.96 28.74 -33.12
N SER A 320 10.93 28.54 -32.23
CA SER A 320 11.63 27.26 -32.06
C SER A 320 11.68 26.86 -30.60
N LEU A 321 11.51 25.58 -30.28
CA LEU A 321 11.60 25.10 -28.91
C LEU A 321 12.98 25.39 -28.30
N ARG A 322 14.03 25.36 -29.12
CA ARG A 322 15.40 25.70 -28.72
C ARG A 322 15.50 27.10 -28.12
N ASP A 323 14.87 28.06 -28.76
CA ASP A 323 14.94 29.47 -28.35
C ASP A 323 13.93 29.80 -27.26
N THR A 324 12.81 29.07 -27.18
CA THR A 324 11.79 29.26 -26.12
C THR A 324 12.14 28.57 -24.80
N LEU A 325 12.94 27.50 -24.81
CA LEU A 325 13.34 26.78 -23.58
C LEU A 325 13.90 27.70 -22.48
N PRO A 326 14.86 28.61 -22.74
CA PRO A 326 15.32 29.57 -21.75
C PRO A 326 14.20 30.44 -21.16
N ILE A 327 13.22 30.86 -21.98
CA ILE A 327 12.08 31.68 -21.56
C ILE A 327 11.19 30.90 -20.58
N ILE A 328 10.89 29.64 -20.90
CA ILE A 328 10.09 28.75 -20.04
C ILE A 328 10.77 28.56 -18.67
N ILE A 329 12.08 28.39 -18.66
CA ILE A 329 12.86 28.16 -17.44
C ILE A 329 12.96 29.45 -16.61
N ASP A 330 13.08 30.59 -17.26
CA ASP A 330 13.07 31.89 -16.58
C ASP A 330 11.69 32.16 -15.95
N ALA A 331 10.60 31.75 -16.61
CA ALA A 331 9.25 31.77 -16.02
C ALA A 331 9.13 30.86 -14.79
N LEU A 332 9.64 29.63 -14.87
CA LEU A 332 9.71 28.70 -13.71
C LEU A 332 10.49 29.31 -12.54
N LYS A 333 11.64 29.94 -12.81
CA LYS A 333 12.47 30.56 -11.76
C LYS A 333 11.81 31.79 -11.15
N ALA A 334 11.06 32.55 -11.94
CA ALA A 334 10.39 33.76 -11.49
C ALA A 334 9.27 33.47 -10.49
N ASP A 335 8.46 32.43 -10.75
CA ASP A 335 7.43 31.94 -9.83
C ASP A 335 7.23 30.42 -9.94
N PRO A 336 7.97 29.62 -9.13
CA PRO A 336 7.86 28.16 -9.20
C PRO A 336 6.48 27.63 -8.83
N GLN A 337 5.74 28.31 -7.93
CA GLN A 337 4.43 27.82 -7.52
C GLN A 337 3.40 28.03 -8.64
N ASP A 338 3.33 29.23 -9.22
CA ASP A 338 2.45 29.53 -10.36
C ASP A 338 2.78 28.63 -11.55
N TRP A 339 4.06 28.41 -11.83
CA TRP A 339 4.48 27.57 -12.96
C TRP A 339 4.08 26.10 -12.76
N TYR A 340 4.26 25.55 -11.55
CA TYR A 340 3.83 24.18 -11.23
C TYR A 340 2.29 24.05 -11.32
N GLU A 341 1.55 25.02 -10.79
CA GLU A 341 0.08 25.04 -10.85
C GLU A 341 -0.42 25.11 -12.30
N THR A 342 0.15 26.03 -13.09
CA THR A 342 -0.15 26.23 -14.52
C THR A 342 0.10 24.96 -15.32
N ASN A 343 1.18 24.23 -15.04
CA ASN A 343 1.55 22.98 -15.71
C ASN A 343 0.92 21.73 -15.07
N LYS A 344 -0.02 21.88 -14.12
CA LYS A 344 -0.71 20.79 -13.41
C LYS A 344 0.23 19.83 -12.69
N LEU A 345 1.36 20.34 -12.20
CA LEU A 345 2.33 19.62 -11.39
C LEU A 345 2.02 19.79 -9.90
N ASN A 346 2.60 18.92 -9.07
CA ASN A 346 2.35 18.95 -7.63
C ASN A 346 3.06 20.14 -6.95
N THR A 347 2.31 21.20 -6.65
CA THR A 347 2.80 22.44 -6.02
C THR A 347 3.40 22.24 -4.62
N SER A 348 3.06 21.16 -3.91
CA SER A 348 3.67 20.84 -2.61
C SER A 348 5.19 20.60 -2.72
N ARG A 349 5.67 20.22 -3.92
CA ARG A 349 7.09 20.03 -4.21
C ARG A 349 7.88 21.31 -4.37
N VAL A 350 7.25 22.49 -4.32
CA VAL A 350 7.94 23.79 -4.35
C VAL A 350 7.40 24.75 -3.28
N ALA A 351 6.64 24.22 -2.32
CA ALA A 351 5.95 24.99 -1.29
C ALA A 351 6.88 25.77 -0.33
N TRP A 352 8.20 25.52 -0.37
CA TRP A 352 9.19 26.30 0.39
C TRP A 352 9.49 27.68 -0.23
N HIS A 353 9.09 27.92 -1.48
CA HIS A 353 9.12 29.27 -2.05
C HIS A 353 7.89 30.05 -1.58
N PRO A 354 8.05 31.27 -1.02
CA PRO A 354 6.90 32.07 -0.59
C PRO A 354 6.04 32.44 -1.80
N LYS A 355 4.73 32.14 -1.73
CA LYS A 355 3.77 32.55 -2.75
C LYS A 355 3.80 34.07 -2.86
N ARG A 356 4.01 34.61 -4.06
CA ARG A 356 3.95 36.07 -4.27
C ARG A 356 2.48 36.46 -4.07
N SER A 357 2.19 37.08 -2.93
CA SER A 357 0.84 37.39 -2.45
C SER A 357 -0.05 38.07 -3.51
N ASP A 358 -1.35 37.77 -3.45
CA ASP A 358 -2.50 38.42 -4.12
C ASP A 358 -2.64 39.94 -3.87
N ALA A 359 -1.53 40.69 -3.83
CA ALA A 359 -1.48 42.10 -3.49
C ALA A 359 -1.88 43.05 -4.65
N GLU A 360 -2.37 42.53 -5.79
CA GLU A 360 -2.71 43.37 -6.95
C GLU A 360 -4.01 42.99 -7.69
N LYS A 361 -4.93 42.26 -7.05
CA LYS A 361 -6.33 42.18 -7.53
C LYS A 361 -7.26 42.98 -6.63
N THR A 362 -7.32 44.28 -6.90
CA THR A 362 -8.27 45.20 -6.27
C THR A 362 -9.67 44.97 -6.84
N GLU A 363 -10.55 44.27 -6.11
CA GLU A 363 -12.00 44.36 -6.32
C GLU A 363 -12.64 45.29 -5.26
N PRO A 364 -13.61 46.16 -5.64
CA PRO A 364 -14.13 47.17 -4.74
C PRO A 364 -15.19 46.61 -3.79
N ALA A 365 -15.06 46.99 -2.53
CA ALA A 365 -15.95 46.63 -1.42
C ALA A 365 -17.44 46.94 -1.69
N ARG A 366 -18.32 46.00 -1.35
CA ARG A 366 -19.75 46.25 -1.12
C ARG A 366 -20.07 46.20 0.39
N PRO A 367 -21.00 47.05 0.89
CA PRO A 367 -21.23 47.24 2.31
C PRO A 367 -22.16 46.17 2.90
N GLN A 368 -21.93 45.86 4.18
CA GLN A 368 -22.76 44.99 5.01
C GLN A 368 -24.12 45.63 5.31
N SER A 369 -25.20 44.85 5.17
CA SER A 369 -26.50 45.12 5.79
C SER A 369 -27.15 43.83 6.28
N GLN A 370 -27.82 43.97 7.43
CA GLN A 370 -28.38 42.96 8.33
C GLN A 370 -29.58 42.17 7.76
N ASP A 371 -29.67 40.92 8.20
CA ASP A 371 -30.81 40.00 8.39
C ASP A 371 -32.16 40.27 7.71
N THR A 372 -32.70 39.23 7.03
CA THR A 372 -33.98 38.58 7.42
C THR A 372 -34.20 37.26 6.67
N ASP A 373 -34.55 36.23 7.43
CA ASP A 373 -34.95 34.88 7.01
C ASP A 373 -36.14 34.85 6.04
N ILE A 374 -36.07 34.07 4.95
CA ILE A 374 -37.17 33.22 4.45
C ILE A 374 -36.57 31.98 3.75
N ALA A 375 -36.97 30.80 4.23
CA ALA A 375 -36.60 29.48 3.71
C ALA A 375 -37.31 29.14 2.37
N HIS A 376 -36.60 28.46 1.46
CA HIS A 376 -37.19 27.45 0.59
C HIS A 376 -36.13 26.45 0.07
N ASP A 377 -36.49 25.18 0.18
CA ASP A 377 -35.71 23.97 -0.09
C ASP A 377 -35.21 23.82 -1.53
N GLY A 378 -33.97 23.31 -1.65
CA GLY A 378 -33.38 22.77 -2.87
C GLY A 378 -32.03 22.13 -2.54
N HIS A 379 -31.99 20.80 -2.44
CA HIS A 379 -30.81 20.00 -2.11
C HIS A 379 -29.59 20.38 -2.97
N GLN A 380 -28.52 20.86 -2.32
CA GLN A 380 -27.21 21.12 -2.91
C GLN A 380 -26.14 20.41 -2.07
N MET A 381 -25.42 19.48 -2.71
CA MET A 381 -24.17 18.88 -2.21
C MET A 381 -23.06 19.93 -2.36
N ASP A 382 -22.93 20.83 -1.40
CA ASP A 382 -21.78 21.75 -1.25
C ASP A 382 -21.36 21.77 0.22
N GLY A 383 -20.84 20.64 0.69
CA GLY A 383 -20.60 20.39 2.12
C GLY A 383 -19.27 19.75 2.46
N ASP A 384 -18.25 19.80 1.60
CA ASP A 384 -16.99 19.06 1.85
C ASP A 384 -15.67 19.84 1.74
N MET A 385 -15.67 21.15 1.42
CA MET A 385 -14.40 21.90 1.34
C MET A 385 -14.03 22.74 2.57
N ASN A 386 -14.98 23.07 3.46
CA ASN A 386 -14.69 23.86 4.66
C ASN A 386 -14.25 23.03 5.89
N ASN A 387 -14.23 21.70 5.79
CA ASN A 387 -13.75 20.81 6.87
C ASN A 387 -12.28 20.39 6.71
N MET A 388 -11.63 20.67 5.57
CA MET A 388 -10.23 20.26 5.35
C MET A 388 -9.21 21.11 6.14
N ASP A 389 -9.49 22.38 6.40
CA ASP A 389 -8.58 23.25 7.17
C ASP A 389 -8.64 23.00 8.69
N GLY A 390 -9.79 22.52 9.19
CA GLY A 390 -9.96 22.14 10.60
C GLY A 390 -9.29 20.80 10.95
N ASP A 391 -9.33 19.84 10.04
CA ASP A 391 -8.74 18.51 10.26
C ASP A 391 -7.20 18.49 10.12
N MET A 392 -6.60 19.40 9.35
CA MET A 392 -5.13 19.49 9.27
C MET A 392 -4.47 20.05 10.54
N GLN A 393 -5.17 20.91 11.30
CA GLN A 393 -4.65 21.40 12.58
C GLN A 393 -4.73 20.36 13.72
N HIS A 394 -5.56 19.32 13.55
CA HIS A 394 -5.66 18.23 14.51
C HIS A 394 -4.57 17.13 14.36
N MET A 395 -3.81 17.12 13.26
CA MET A 395 -2.79 16.09 13.01
C MET A 395 -1.44 16.28 13.71
N ASP A 396 -1.09 17.49 14.14
CA ASP A 396 0.12 17.74 14.96
C ASP A 396 -0.10 17.44 16.46
N GLY A 397 -1.35 17.20 16.89
CA GLY A 397 -1.73 16.95 18.28
C GLY A 397 -1.21 15.63 18.86
N PRO A 398 -1.45 14.46 18.21
CA PRO A 398 -0.98 13.16 18.70
C PRO A 398 0.54 13.04 18.71
N GLN A 399 1.23 13.61 17.70
CA GLN A 399 2.70 13.55 17.58
C GLN A 399 3.44 14.41 18.60
N ARG A 400 2.81 15.46 19.15
CA ARG A 400 3.38 16.21 20.29
C ARG A 400 3.23 15.43 21.61
N GLY A 401 2.11 14.72 21.79
CA GLY A 401 1.81 13.95 22.99
C GLY A 401 2.69 12.72 23.22
N THR A 402 3.33 12.18 22.18
CA THR A 402 4.13 10.95 22.26
C THR A 402 5.64 11.19 22.22
N ARG A 403 6.13 12.44 22.10
CA ARG A 403 7.58 12.74 22.06
C ARG A 403 8.34 12.29 23.30
N TRP A 404 7.68 12.25 24.46
CA TRP A 404 8.28 11.79 25.71
C TRP A 404 8.81 10.36 25.60
N THR A 405 8.21 9.51 24.74
CA THR A 405 8.65 8.12 24.57
C THR A 405 10.05 8.06 23.97
N GLN A 406 10.37 8.97 23.05
CA GLN A 406 11.71 9.05 22.45
C GLN A 406 12.75 9.53 23.47
N PHE A 407 12.39 10.48 24.34
CA PHE A 407 13.25 10.86 25.46
C PHE A 407 13.43 9.73 26.48
N ALA A 408 12.38 8.93 26.73
CA ALA A 408 12.48 7.73 27.57
C ALA A 408 13.42 6.68 26.96
N VAL A 409 13.39 6.46 25.64
CA VAL A 409 14.36 5.61 24.92
C VAL A 409 15.79 6.11 25.12
N ILE A 410 16.03 7.41 25.00
CA ILE A 410 17.36 7.99 25.25
C ILE A 410 17.79 7.74 26.70
N GLY A 411 16.90 7.94 27.67
CA GLY A 411 17.16 7.65 29.08
C GLY A 411 17.47 6.18 29.35
N LEU A 412 16.73 5.26 28.71
CA LEU A 412 17.00 3.82 28.76
C LEU A 412 18.35 3.47 28.14
N GLY A 413 18.71 4.11 27.03
CA GLY A 413 20.01 3.96 26.39
C GLY A 413 21.17 4.43 27.28
N LEU A 414 20.99 5.56 27.97
CA LEU A 414 21.96 6.08 28.94
C LEU A 414 22.13 5.13 30.13
N TRP A 415 21.02 4.63 30.69
CA TRP A 415 21.06 3.64 31.77
C TRP A 415 21.79 2.37 31.31
N LEU A 416 21.41 1.82 30.16
CA LEU A 416 22.01 0.59 29.63
C LEU A 416 23.51 0.76 29.39
N ALA A 417 23.94 1.92 28.85
CA ALA A 417 25.34 2.22 28.62
C ALA A 417 26.17 2.35 29.90
N ALA A 418 25.59 2.86 30.99
CA ALA A 418 26.25 2.98 32.29
C ALA A 418 26.17 1.69 33.11
N SER A 419 25.18 0.83 32.85
CA SER A 419 24.85 -0.32 33.69
C SER A 419 26.00 -1.33 33.90
N PRO A 420 26.91 -1.59 32.93
CA PRO A 420 28.08 -2.45 33.18
C PRO A 420 29.05 -1.92 34.23
N GLY A 421 29.10 -0.60 34.46
CA GLY A 421 29.92 0.00 35.52
C GLY A 421 29.24 0.00 36.90
N VAL A 422 27.97 -0.41 36.97
CA VAL A 422 27.16 -0.48 38.19
C VAL A 422 27.08 -1.93 38.71
N TYR A 423 27.02 -2.90 37.81
CA TYR A 423 27.08 -4.31 38.17
C TYR A 423 28.53 -4.73 38.40
N ASP A 424 28.80 -5.40 39.53
CA ASP A 424 30.12 -5.97 39.78
C ASP A 424 30.43 -6.99 38.68
N VAL A 425 31.67 -6.99 38.17
CA VAL A 425 32.05 -7.89 37.08
C VAL A 425 32.04 -9.31 37.62
N VAL A 426 31.07 -10.12 37.18
CA VAL A 426 30.97 -11.53 37.57
C VAL A 426 32.20 -12.26 37.02
N SER A 427 33.08 -12.70 37.92
CA SER A 427 34.23 -13.53 37.64
C SER A 427 33.94 -14.98 38.03
N ALA A 428 34.85 -15.89 37.71
CA ALA A 428 34.71 -17.28 38.15
C ALA A 428 34.64 -17.42 39.68
N ASP A 429 35.28 -16.51 40.42
CA ASP A 429 35.32 -16.52 41.89
C ASP A 429 34.06 -15.95 42.54
N THR A 430 33.32 -15.09 41.83
CA THR A 430 32.10 -14.44 42.33
C THR A 430 30.81 -15.03 41.75
N ALA A 431 30.92 -15.88 40.73
CA ALA A 431 29.79 -16.56 40.11
C ALA A 431 29.15 -17.60 41.05
N ARG A 432 27.82 -17.77 40.95
CA ARG A 432 27.12 -18.85 41.66
C ARG A 432 27.64 -20.21 41.18
N ALA A 433 27.67 -21.19 42.09
CA ALA A 433 28.08 -22.57 41.77
C ALA A 433 27.26 -23.17 40.62
N SER A 434 25.97 -22.86 40.53
CA SER A 434 25.07 -23.26 39.45
C SER A 434 25.47 -22.68 38.09
N VAL A 435 25.91 -21.42 38.03
CA VAL A 435 26.46 -20.82 36.80
C VAL A 435 27.75 -21.52 36.36
N VAL A 436 28.63 -21.86 37.30
CA VAL A 436 29.86 -22.61 37.01
C VAL A 436 29.54 -24.01 36.47
N ALA A 437 28.58 -24.72 37.09
CA ALA A 437 28.12 -26.03 36.65
C ALA A 437 27.57 -26.00 35.22
N VAL A 438 26.68 -25.05 34.90
CA VAL A 438 26.14 -24.86 33.54
C VAL A 438 27.25 -24.57 32.54
N THR A 439 28.24 -23.77 32.92
CA THR A 439 29.39 -23.42 32.05
C THR A 439 30.19 -24.65 31.65
N LEU A 440 30.47 -25.54 32.61
CA LEU A 440 31.20 -26.78 32.37
C LEU A 440 30.35 -27.79 31.58
N GLU A 441 29.09 -27.96 31.95
CA GLU A 441 28.16 -28.90 31.31
C GLU A 441 27.94 -28.57 29.82
N ARG A 442 27.78 -27.28 29.50
CA ARG A 442 27.50 -26.80 28.15
C ARG A 442 28.76 -26.50 27.33
N GLY A 443 29.95 -26.63 27.91
CA GLY A 443 31.22 -26.30 27.23
C GLY A 443 31.31 -24.84 26.79
N LEU A 444 30.77 -23.92 27.61
CA LEU A 444 30.66 -22.51 27.25
C LEU A 444 31.99 -21.77 27.40
N PRO A 445 32.18 -20.63 26.71
CA PRO A 445 33.30 -19.72 26.96
C PRO A 445 33.37 -19.28 28.43
N SER A 446 34.54 -18.79 28.85
CA SER A 446 34.77 -18.38 30.24
C SER A 446 33.73 -17.37 30.72
N ILE A 447 33.39 -17.44 32.01
CA ILE A 447 32.40 -16.56 32.65
C ILE A 447 32.76 -15.09 32.42
N GLU A 448 34.04 -14.74 32.63
CA GLU A 448 34.55 -13.38 32.43
C GLU A 448 34.39 -12.92 30.98
N TRP A 449 34.69 -13.77 30.00
CA TRP A 449 34.54 -13.41 28.60
C TRP A 449 33.07 -13.13 28.27
N ARG A 450 32.15 -14.00 28.70
CA ARG A 450 30.71 -13.82 28.46
C ARG A 450 30.15 -12.57 29.14
N ALA A 451 30.52 -12.35 30.41
CA ALA A 451 30.10 -11.18 31.16
C ALA A 451 30.59 -9.88 30.51
N ASN A 452 31.87 -9.85 30.07
CA ASN A 452 32.45 -8.69 29.39
C ASN A 452 31.91 -8.49 27.97
N ALA A 453 31.67 -9.56 27.22
CA ALA A 453 31.09 -9.48 25.89
C ALA A 453 29.65 -8.94 25.94
N LEU A 454 28.85 -9.41 26.89
CA LEU A 454 27.51 -8.89 27.12
C LEU A 454 27.54 -7.43 27.61
N ALA A 455 28.44 -7.08 28.54
CA ALA A 455 28.64 -5.70 28.97
C ALA A 455 28.99 -4.75 27.81
N LEU A 456 29.86 -5.18 26.89
CA LEU A 456 30.18 -4.42 25.69
C LEU A 456 28.96 -4.29 24.76
N SER A 457 28.19 -5.38 24.57
CA SER A 457 26.94 -5.35 23.82
C SER A 457 25.94 -4.36 24.42
N ASP A 458 25.77 -4.35 25.74
CA ASP A 458 24.90 -3.43 26.47
C ASP A 458 25.35 -1.98 26.27
N MET A 459 26.65 -1.72 26.37
CA MET A 459 27.22 -0.37 26.15
C MET A 459 26.96 0.13 24.73
N LEU A 460 27.27 -0.69 23.71
CA LEU A 460 27.06 -0.34 22.32
C LEU A 460 25.57 -0.15 21.98
N SER A 461 24.72 -1.04 22.50
CA SER A 461 23.27 -0.96 22.33
C SER A 461 22.69 0.29 23.01
N GLY A 462 23.18 0.64 24.20
CA GLY A 462 22.78 1.84 24.92
C GLY A 462 23.12 3.12 24.15
N ILE A 463 24.34 3.20 23.59
CA ILE A 463 24.75 4.30 22.71
C ILE A 463 23.87 4.36 21.45
N ALA A 464 23.61 3.22 20.83
CA ALA A 464 22.75 3.15 19.65
C ALA A 464 21.30 3.60 19.95
N LEU A 465 20.73 3.19 21.10
CA LEU A 465 19.40 3.67 21.55
C LEU A 465 19.38 5.19 21.74
N MET A 466 20.44 5.78 22.30
CA MET A 466 20.53 7.24 22.44
C MET A 466 20.55 7.94 21.07
N ILE A 467 21.34 7.43 20.12
CA ILE A 467 21.45 8.01 18.76
C ILE A 467 20.12 7.88 18.01
N PHE A 468 19.55 6.69 17.94
CA PHE A 468 18.33 6.45 17.19
C PHE A 468 17.09 7.04 17.87
N GLY A 469 17.06 7.11 19.21
CA GLY A 469 16.06 7.87 19.95
C GLY A 469 16.12 9.37 19.61
N ALA A 470 17.32 9.95 19.51
CA ALA A 470 17.49 11.35 19.09
C ALA A 470 17.09 11.56 17.61
N MET A 471 17.45 10.65 16.71
CA MET A 471 17.00 10.67 15.31
C MET A 471 15.48 10.58 15.19
N SER A 472 14.82 9.89 16.13
CA SER A 472 13.37 9.72 16.16
C SER A 472 12.61 11.01 16.49
N LEU A 473 13.30 12.05 17.00
CA LEU A 473 12.69 13.35 17.28
C LEU A 473 12.50 14.23 16.03
N SER A 474 13.18 13.92 14.93
CA SER A 474 13.09 14.67 13.67
C SER A 474 12.14 14.01 12.68
N LYS A 475 11.21 14.78 12.09
CA LYS A 475 10.22 14.27 11.11
C LYS A 475 10.89 13.57 9.91
N ARG A 476 12.08 14.00 9.48
CA ARG A 476 12.81 13.42 8.33
C ARG A 476 13.41 12.05 8.62
N THR A 477 13.82 11.80 9.87
CA THR A 477 14.55 10.58 10.28
C THR A 477 13.74 9.68 11.22
N ALA A 478 12.53 10.10 11.59
CA ALA A 478 11.66 9.41 12.54
C ALA A 478 11.41 7.94 12.18
N TRP A 479 11.08 7.67 10.91
CA TRP A 479 10.83 6.32 10.43
C TRP A 479 12.05 5.41 10.67
N LEU A 480 13.25 5.86 10.27
CA LEU A 480 14.47 5.07 10.45
C LEU A 480 14.84 4.89 11.94
N GLY A 481 14.77 5.97 12.71
CA GLY A 481 15.12 5.96 14.12
C GLY A 481 14.24 5.03 14.96
N GLN A 482 12.93 5.03 14.72
CA GLN A 482 11.99 4.19 15.46
C GLN A 482 12.20 2.71 15.14
N TRP A 483 12.35 2.35 13.87
CA TRP A 483 12.62 0.97 13.47
C TRP A 483 13.98 0.48 13.99
N ALA A 484 15.04 1.29 13.87
CA ALA A 484 16.34 0.94 14.42
C ALA A 484 16.29 0.71 15.93
N THR A 485 15.55 1.55 16.67
CA THR A 485 15.32 1.37 18.12
C THR A 485 14.61 0.06 18.43
N ALA A 486 13.56 -0.28 17.67
CA ALA A 486 12.85 -1.55 17.84
C ALA A 486 13.75 -2.76 17.58
N PHE A 487 14.59 -2.72 16.53
CA PHE A 487 15.55 -3.80 16.25
C PHE A 487 16.60 -3.95 17.34
N ILE A 488 17.10 -2.86 17.91
CA ILE A 488 17.99 -2.92 19.08
C ILE A 488 17.25 -3.51 20.28
N GLY A 489 16.00 -3.14 20.49
CA GLY A 489 15.16 -3.74 21.52
C GLY A 489 15.04 -5.25 21.37
N ILE A 490 14.81 -5.76 20.15
CA ILE A 490 14.81 -7.20 19.84
C ILE A 490 16.18 -7.83 20.13
N TRP A 491 17.28 -7.18 19.71
CA TRP A 491 18.63 -7.65 20.01
C TRP A 491 18.85 -7.81 21.52
N LEU A 492 18.41 -6.85 22.34
CA LEU A 492 18.51 -6.92 23.80
C LEU A 492 17.72 -8.09 24.41
N LEU A 493 16.63 -8.53 23.78
CA LEU A 493 15.94 -9.76 24.23
C LEU A 493 16.78 -11.02 23.98
N PHE A 494 17.58 -11.04 22.91
CA PHE A 494 18.41 -12.19 22.51
C PHE A 494 19.83 -12.18 23.06
N ALA A 495 20.45 -11.00 23.25
CA ALA A 495 21.83 -10.84 23.69
C ALA A 495 22.17 -11.66 24.96
N PRO A 496 21.41 -11.60 26.06
CA PRO A 496 21.72 -12.40 27.25
C PRO A 496 21.53 -13.91 27.04
N LEU A 497 20.73 -14.34 26.05
CA LEU A 497 20.59 -15.75 25.70
C LEU A 497 21.76 -16.23 24.84
N PHE A 498 22.15 -15.42 23.84
CA PHE A 498 23.26 -15.69 22.94
C PHE A 498 24.58 -15.78 23.70
N PHE A 499 24.83 -14.83 24.61
CA PHE A 499 26.03 -14.84 25.46
C PHE A 499 25.90 -15.71 26.70
N TRP A 500 24.79 -16.43 26.90
CA TRP A 500 24.52 -17.22 28.10
C TRP A 500 24.83 -16.44 29.38
N SER A 501 24.08 -15.37 29.65
CA SER A 501 24.43 -14.35 30.64
C SER A 501 24.74 -14.95 32.03
N PRO A 502 25.98 -14.76 32.56
CA PRO A 502 26.32 -15.19 33.91
C PRO A 502 25.63 -14.37 35.00
N SER A 503 25.11 -13.18 34.67
CA SER A 503 24.54 -12.23 35.62
C SER A 503 23.02 -12.14 35.49
N ALA A 504 22.31 -12.43 36.58
CA ALA A 504 20.87 -12.27 36.66
C ALA A 504 20.44 -10.80 36.45
N ALA A 505 21.25 -9.85 36.90
CA ALA A 505 20.99 -8.42 36.74
C ALA A 505 21.08 -7.99 35.27
N GLN A 506 22.12 -8.44 34.54
CA GLN A 506 22.26 -8.15 33.11
C GLN A 506 21.12 -8.75 32.30
N TYR A 507 20.72 -10.00 32.58
CA TYR A 507 19.57 -10.64 31.93
C TYR A 507 18.27 -9.86 32.14
N LEU A 508 17.97 -9.46 33.39
CA LEU A 508 16.76 -8.70 33.69
C LEU A 508 16.77 -7.31 33.03
N THR A 509 17.90 -6.61 33.09
CA THR A 509 18.03 -5.27 32.50
C THR A 509 17.87 -5.31 30.99
N ASN A 510 18.51 -6.26 30.32
CA ASN A 510 18.38 -6.46 28.88
C ASN A 510 16.92 -6.72 28.46
N MET A 511 16.24 -7.61 29.18
CA MET A 511 14.83 -7.94 28.90
C MET A 511 13.91 -6.72 29.11
N LEU A 512 14.07 -6.00 30.22
CA LEU A 512 13.24 -4.83 30.53
C LEU A 512 13.50 -3.67 29.56
N VAL A 513 14.77 -3.33 29.34
CA VAL A 513 15.16 -2.25 28.41
C VAL A 513 14.76 -2.60 26.99
N GLY A 514 14.99 -3.84 26.55
CA GLY A 514 14.59 -4.31 25.23
C GLY A 514 13.08 -4.20 25.01
N THR A 515 12.28 -4.67 25.96
CA THR A 515 10.82 -4.59 25.92
C THR A 515 10.33 -3.14 25.87
N LEU A 516 10.85 -2.27 26.74
CA LEU A 516 10.47 -0.85 26.79
C LEU A 516 10.94 -0.08 25.55
N ALA A 517 12.11 -0.39 25.00
CA ALA A 517 12.61 0.21 23.78
C ALA A 517 11.69 -0.08 22.58
N ILE A 518 11.21 -1.33 22.44
CA ILE A 518 10.21 -1.68 21.43
C ILE A 518 8.91 -0.92 21.70
N ALA A 519 8.41 -0.94 22.94
CA ALA A 519 7.14 -0.28 23.28
C ALA A 519 7.17 1.23 23.00
N PHE A 520 8.22 1.93 23.42
CA PHE A 520 8.33 3.38 23.28
C PHE A 520 8.71 3.85 21.87
N SER A 521 9.26 2.97 21.03
CA SER A 521 9.61 3.30 19.64
C SER A 521 8.48 3.07 18.66
N VAL A 522 7.74 1.96 18.77
CA VAL A 522 6.75 1.56 17.74
C VAL A 522 5.34 1.33 18.27
N LEU A 523 5.15 1.05 19.57
CA LEU A 523 3.81 0.76 20.13
C LEU A 523 3.07 2.03 20.56
N VAL A 524 3.71 2.89 21.35
CA VAL A 524 3.09 4.13 21.89
C VAL A 524 2.94 5.25 20.85
N PRO A 525 3.96 5.62 20.04
CA PRO A 525 3.84 6.72 19.09
C PRO A 525 2.99 6.42 17.84
N MET A 526 2.43 5.20 17.74
CA MET A 526 1.82 4.61 16.54
C MET A 526 2.78 4.48 15.35
N MET A 527 2.61 3.45 14.54
CA MET A 527 3.66 3.03 13.61
C MET A 527 3.88 3.97 12.43
N PRO A 528 5.14 4.24 12.07
CA PRO A 528 5.48 5.04 10.91
C PRO A 528 5.27 4.20 9.63
N GLY A 529 4.51 4.72 8.67
CA GLY A 529 4.30 4.11 7.35
C GLY A 529 2.87 3.64 7.03
N MET A 530 1.90 3.81 7.94
CA MET A 530 0.48 3.56 7.63
C MET A 530 -0.04 4.56 6.59
N SER A 531 -0.96 4.12 5.73
CA SER A 531 -1.62 5.01 4.77
C SER A 531 -2.50 6.05 5.46
N MET A 532 -2.43 7.30 5.01
CA MET A 532 -3.25 8.39 5.55
C MET A 532 -4.74 8.10 5.40
N GLU A 533 -5.16 7.60 4.24
CA GLU A 533 -6.53 7.15 3.98
C GLU A 533 -7.00 6.09 4.99
N GLY A 534 -6.15 5.11 5.28
CA GLY A 534 -6.46 4.06 6.25
C GLY A 534 -6.62 4.59 7.68
N MET A 535 -5.87 5.64 8.05
CA MET A 535 -5.96 6.29 9.36
C MET A 535 -7.19 7.20 9.50
N MET A 536 -7.64 7.83 8.41
CA MET A 536 -8.81 8.70 8.43
C MET A 536 -10.14 7.92 8.35
N ASP A 537 -10.12 6.72 7.77
CA ASP A 537 -11.29 5.85 7.78
C ASP A 537 -11.59 5.35 9.20
N LYS A 538 -12.80 5.61 9.71
CA LYS A 538 -13.25 5.22 11.05
C LYS A 538 -13.82 3.80 11.10
N LYS A 539 -14.04 3.14 9.97
CA LYS A 539 -14.64 1.80 9.91
C LYS A 539 -13.72 0.76 10.57
N SER A 540 -14.28 -0.01 11.49
CA SER A 540 -13.54 -1.00 12.31
C SER A 540 -14.13 -2.40 12.23
N ILE A 541 -15.38 -2.56 11.81
CA ILE A 541 -16.02 -3.85 11.52
C ILE A 541 -15.82 -4.19 10.03
N PRO A 542 -15.26 -5.36 9.68
CA PRO A 542 -15.08 -5.75 8.30
C PRO A 542 -16.42 -5.89 7.53
N PRO A 543 -16.46 -5.63 6.21
CA PRO A 543 -17.65 -5.85 5.39
C PRO A 543 -18.27 -7.24 5.62
N GLY A 544 -19.55 -7.28 6.02
CA GLY A 544 -20.30 -8.52 6.24
C GLY A 544 -19.99 -9.26 7.55
N TRP A 545 -19.19 -8.65 8.43
CA TRP A 545 -19.00 -9.13 9.81
C TRP A 545 -19.97 -8.44 10.77
N THR A 546 -20.31 -9.08 11.88
CA THR A 546 -21.16 -8.51 12.94
C THR A 546 -20.38 -7.77 14.05
N TYR A 547 -19.07 -7.99 14.15
CA TYR A 547 -18.21 -7.33 15.14
C TYR A 547 -16.79 -7.14 14.62
N SER A 548 -16.02 -6.30 15.31
CA SER A 548 -14.59 -6.14 15.03
C SER A 548 -13.77 -7.23 15.74
N PRO A 549 -13.03 -8.09 15.01
CA PRO A 549 -12.21 -9.14 15.63
C PRO A 549 -10.95 -8.58 16.30
N SER A 550 -10.66 -7.30 16.08
CA SER A 550 -9.48 -6.61 16.57
C SER A 550 -9.79 -5.78 17.84
N THR A 551 -10.85 -6.05 18.58
CA THR A 551 -11.15 -5.26 19.80
C THR A 551 -10.18 -5.57 20.94
N ASP A 552 -10.00 -4.63 21.86
CA ASP A 552 -9.16 -4.85 23.04
C ASP A 552 -9.69 -6.01 23.90
N ALA A 553 -11.00 -6.21 23.91
CA ALA A 553 -11.65 -7.32 24.63
C ALA A 553 -11.27 -8.69 24.03
N GLN A 554 -11.17 -8.79 22.70
CA GLN A 554 -10.72 -10.01 22.01
C GLN A 554 -9.25 -10.35 22.27
N ARG A 555 -8.42 -9.32 22.49
CA ARG A 555 -6.98 -9.50 22.72
C ARG A 555 -6.62 -9.74 24.18
N PHE A 556 -7.51 -9.41 25.11
CA PHE A 556 -7.27 -9.54 26.55
C PHE A 556 -6.86 -10.95 26.98
N PRO A 557 -7.54 -12.05 26.57
CA PRO A 557 -7.10 -13.41 26.90
C PRO A 557 -5.70 -13.72 26.39
N ILE A 558 -5.36 -13.22 25.19
CA ILE A 558 -4.06 -13.48 24.58
C ILE A 558 -2.96 -12.81 25.41
N VAL A 559 -3.14 -11.55 25.80
CA VAL A 559 -2.21 -10.84 26.68
C VAL A 559 -2.11 -11.54 28.05
N ALA A 560 -3.23 -11.93 28.65
CA ALA A 560 -3.25 -12.59 29.95
C ALA A 560 -2.52 -13.94 29.93
N MET A 561 -2.79 -14.78 28.93
CA MET A 561 -2.09 -16.05 28.73
C MET A 561 -0.60 -15.81 28.41
N GLY A 562 -0.27 -14.75 27.66
CA GLY A 562 1.10 -14.40 27.30
C GLY A 562 1.92 -14.03 28.52
N ILE A 563 1.33 -13.31 29.48
CA ILE A 563 1.97 -12.99 30.76
C ILE A 563 2.24 -14.27 31.56
N ILE A 564 1.30 -15.21 31.62
CA ILE A 564 1.50 -16.50 32.29
C ILE A 564 2.68 -17.26 31.65
N GLY A 565 2.67 -17.36 30.31
CA GLY A 565 3.76 -17.97 29.54
C GLY A 565 5.11 -17.29 29.78
N LEU A 566 5.14 -15.95 29.80
CA LEU A 566 6.35 -15.17 30.06
C LEU A 566 6.92 -15.44 31.46
N LEU A 567 6.07 -15.47 32.48
CA LEU A 567 6.50 -15.73 33.86
C LEU A 567 7.09 -17.14 34.01
N ILE A 568 6.45 -18.14 33.42
CA ILE A 568 6.93 -19.52 33.40
C ILE A 568 8.26 -19.60 32.64
N SER A 569 8.31 -19.14 31.40
CA SER A 569 9.51 -19.18 30.57
C SER A 569 10.68 -18.44 31.20
N ARG A 570 10.43 -17.28 31.82
CA ARG A 570 11.46 -16.53 32.54
C ARG A 570 12.01 -17.32 33.74
N MET A 571 11.14 -17.94 34.55
CA MET A 571 11.57 -18.78 35.67
C MET A 571 12.46 -19.93 35.17
N LEU A 572 12.03 -20.63 34.12
CA LEU A 572 12.78 -21.73 33.52
C LEU A 572 14.11 -21.25 32.91
N THR A 573 14.12 -20.09 32.25
CA THR A 573 15.35 -19.47 31.73
C THR A 573 16.34 -19.14 32.83
N SER A 574 15.86 -18.58 33.95
CA SER A 574 16.70 -18.31 35.11
C SER A 574 17.32 -19.58 35.69
N TYR A 575 16.63 -20.71 35.65
CA TYR A 575 17.22 -22.00 36.02
C TYR A 575 18.29 -22.44 35.02
N GLN A 576 18.00 -22.37 33.72
CA GLN A 576 18.95 -22.76 32.67
C GLN A 576 20.22 -21.91 32.61
N LEU A 577 20.14 -20.64 33.00
CA LEU A 577 21.30 -19.75 33.15
C LEU A 577 22.03 -19.94 34.49
N GLY A 578 21.51 -20.75 35.41
CA GLY A 578 22.09 -20.98 36.74
C GLY A 578 21.85 -19.83 37.72
N HIS A 579 20.85 -18.98 37.50
CA HIS A 579 20.51 -17.85 38.38
C HIS A 579 19.71 -18.29 39.61
N ILE A 580 18.97 -19.39 39.48
CA ILE A 580 18.23 -20.06 40.57
C ILE A 580 18.63 -21.54 40.62
N ASP A 581 18.62 -22.13 41.81
CA ASP A 581 19.13 -23.48 42.03
C ASP A 581 18.06 -24.58 41.89
N MET A 582 16.78 -24.19 41.85
CA MET A 582 15.64 -25.11 41.74
C MET A 582 14.56 -24.53 40.82
N ALA A 583 13.96 -25.37 39.98
CA ALA A 583 12.77 -25.03 39.21
C ALA A 583 11.50 -25.54 39.93
N TRP A 584 10.42 -24.75 39.90
CA TRP A 584 9.16 -25.12 40.57
C TRP A 584 8.48 -26.30 39.84
N GLU A 585 8.31 -27.42 40.56
CA GLU A 585 7.61 -28.62 40.08
C GLU A 585 6.89 -29.32 41.25
N PRO A 586 5.54 -29.23 41.33
CA PRO A 586 4.78 -29.77 42.45
C PRO A 586 4.33 -31.23 42.28
N PHE A 587 4.31 -31.79 41.06
CA PHE A 587 3.61 -33.06 40.79
C PHE A 587 4.53 -34.17 40.26
N PHE A 588 5.56 -33.82 39.49
CA PHE A 588 6.34 -34.81 38.75
C PHE A 588 7.78 -34.93 39.26
N SER A 589 8.19 -36.15 39.61
CA SER A 589 9.59 -36.46 39.94
C SER A 589 10.44 -36.64 38.68
N GLY A 590 11.74 -36.37 38.77
CA GLY A 590 12.69 -36.71 37.71
C GLY A 590 12.99 -38.22 37.67
N LEU A 591 14.05 -38.59 36.97
CA LEU A 591 14.53 -39.97 36.91
C LEU A 591 15.01 -40.44 38.29
N LEU A 592 14.70 -41.67 38.68
CA LEU A 592 15.08 -42.25 40.00
C LEU A 592 16.59 -42.28 40.26
N ALA A 593 17.41 -42.08 39.22
CA ALA A 593 18.87 -42.07 39.29
C ALA A 593 19.49 -40.68 39.52
N ASP A 594 18.72 -39.60 39.45
CA ASP A 594 19.17 -38.20 39.58
C ASP A 594 18.31 -37.46 40.65
N PRO A 595 18.89 -36.62 41.53
CA PRO A 595 18.13 -35.76 42.44
C PRO A 595 17.19 -34.72 41.80
N LYS A 596 17.18 -34.55 40.47
CA LYS A 596 16.31 -33.58 39.76
C LYS A 596 14.80 -33.86 39.89
N ASN A 597 14.00 -32.80 39.86
CA ASN A 597 12.55 -32.92 39.65
C ASN A 597 12.19 -33.03 38.15
N GLY A 598 10.92 -33.31 37.83
CA GLY A 598 10.48 -33.55 36.44
C GLY A 598 10.71 -32.35 35.51
N THR A 599 10.50 -31.13 35.99
CA THR A 599 10.78 -29.92 35.21
C THR A 599 12.26 -29.72 34.95
N GLU A 600 13.10 -29.90 35.96
CA GLU A 600 14.55 -29.79 35.85
C GLU A 600 15.13 -30.80 34.86
N GLU A 601 14.61 -32.03 34.89
CA GLU A 601 14.96 -33.09 33.94
C GLU A 601 14.64 -32.67 32.50
N ILE A 602 13.45 -32.11 32.26
CA ILE A 602 13.02 -31.71 30.92
C ILE A 602 13.86 -30.57 30.36
N ILE A 603 14.03 -29.49 31.13
CA ILE A 603 14.76 -28.29 30.67
C ILE A 603 16.28 -28.49 30.63
N THR A 604 16.80 -29.60 31.14
CA THR A 604 18.21 -30.01 31.02
C THR A 604 18.42 -31.30 30.23
N SER A 605 17.37 -31.79 29.56
CA SER A 605 17.41 -32.97 28.68
C SER A 605 18.29 -32.76 27.45
N ASP A 606 18.65 -33.85 26.77
CA ASP A 606 19.40 -33.80 25.50
C ASP A 606 18.68 -32.99 24.41
N VAL A 607 17.34 -32.99 24.42
CA VAL A 607 16.53 -32.19 23.49
C VAL A 607 16.70 -30.70 23.76
N SER A 608 16.65 -30.28 25.03
CA SER A 608 16.95 -28.89 25.42
C SER A 608 18.42 -28.53 25.14
N LYS A 609 19.33 -29.50 25.34
CA LYS A 609 20.77 -29.32 25.08
C LYS A 609 21.12 -29.14 23.62
N ALA A 610 20.30 -29.64 22.71
CA ALA A 610 20.49 -29.46 21.27
C ALA A 610 20.37 -28.00 20.81
N TRP A 611 19.73 -27.13 21.60
CA TRP A 611 19.61 -25.71 21.27
C TRP A 611 20.87 -24.91 21.64
N PRO A 612 21.33 -23.99 20.77
CA PRO A 612 22.53 -23.17 21.03
C PRO A 612 22.31 -22.10 22.11
N ILE A 613 21.05 -21.81 22.45
CA ILE A 613 20.62 -20.87 23.49
C ILE A 613 19.64 -21.58 24.43
N PRO A 614 19.38 -21.05 25.64
CA PRO A 614 18.34 -21.59 26.52
C PRO A 614 16.98 -21.62 25.80
N ASP A 615 16.37 -22.79 25.66
CA ASP A 615 15.10 -22.99 24.94
C ASP A 615 13.93 -22.30 25.65
N ALA A 616 13.89 -22.32 26.99
CA ALA A 616 12.94 -21.52 27.76
C ALA A 616 13.17 -20.02 27.57
N GLY A 617 14.42 -19.61 27.31
CA GLY A 617 14.78 -18.24 26.97
C GLY A 617 14.15 -17.80 25.66
N LEU A 618 14.22 -18.64 24.63
CA LEU A 618 13.55 -18.41 23.35
C LEU A 618 12.03 -18.27 23.56
N GLY A 619 11.43 -19.13 24.39
CA GLY A 619 10.03 -19.02 24.78
C GLY A 619 9.70 -17.67 25.45
N ALA A 620 10.55 -17.20 26.37
CA ALA A 620 10.36 -15.90 27.03
C ALA A 620 10.36 -14.74 26.01
N VAL A 621 11.27 -14.77 25.02
CA VAL A 621 11.29 -13.78 23.93
C VAL A 621 10.01 -13.84 23.10
N SER A 622 9.56 -15.05 22.73
CA SER A 622 8.30 -15.24 21.99
C SER A 622 7.11 -14.63 22.75
N TYR A 623 6.97 -14.90 24.04
CA TYR A 623 5.88 -14.35 24.85
C TYR A 623 5.97 -12.81 24.99
N VAL A 624 7.16 -12.22 25.12
CA VAL A 624 7.32 -10.76 25.11
C VAL A 624 6.82 -10.17 23.79
N LEU A 625 7.26 -10.74 22.65
CA LEU A 625 6.83 -10.27 21.33
C LEU A 625 5.33 -10.47 21.11
N GLU A 626 4.76 -11.57 21.59
CA GLU A 626 3.34 -11.85 21.55
C GLU A 626 2.53 -10.81 22.33
N ILE A 627 2.92 -10.51 23.57
CA ILE A 627 2.26 -9.49 24.41
C ILE A 627 2.35 -8.12 23.72
N LEU A 628 3.53 -7.75 23.23
CA LEU A 628 3.72 -6.47 22.57
C LEU A 628 2.83 -6.37 21.32
N MET A 629 2.81 -7.39 20.46
CA MET A 629 1.96 -7.43 19.26
C MET A 629 0.46 -7.48 19.60
N ALA A 630 0.06 -8.16 20.68
CA ALA A 630 -1.33 -8.20 21.12
C ALA A 630 -1.83 -6.84 21.62
N VAL A 631 -1.00 -6.11 22.38
CA VAL A 631 -1.33 -4.74 22.84
C VAL A 631 -1.25 -3.72 21.70
N MET A 632 -0.51 -4.02 20.64
CA MET A 632 -0.28 -3.11 19.53
C MET A 632 -1.51 -2.89 18.64
N GLY A 633 -1.81 -1.63 18.35
CA GLY A 633 -2.76 -1.23 17.30
C GLY A 633 -4.20 -1.05 17.76
N THR A 634 -5.00 -0.44 16.89
CA THR A 634 -6.41 -0.10 17.15
C THR A 634 -7.35 -1.21 16.68
N ARG A 635 -8.66 -1.02 16.86
CA ARG A 635 -9.73 -1.91 16.36
C ARG A 635 -9.77 -2.07 14.84
N ALA A 636 -9.05 -1.22 14.11
CA ALA A 636 -8.94 -1.31 12.66
C ALA A 636 -7.66 -2.03 12.19
N ARG A 637 -6.86 -2.63 13.10
CA ARG A 637 -5.54 -3.17 12.74
C ARG A 637 -5.57 -4.28 11.69
N TRP A 638 -6.66 -5.04 11.60
CA TRP A 638 -6.87 -6.05 10.54
C TRP A 638 -6.74 -5.46 9.12
N ARG A 639 -7.05 -4.16 8.92
CA ARG A 639 -6.88 -3.44 7.64
C ARG A 639 -5.76 -2.42 7.64
N THR A 640 -5.44 -1.78 8.77
CA THR A 640 -4.41 -0.73 8.81
C THR A 640 -3.00 -1.31 8.92
N MET A 641 -2.85 -2.51 9.48
CA MET A 641 -1.55 -3.16 9.69
C MET A 641 -1.59 -4.68 9.38
N PRO A 642 -1.95 -5.10 8.14
CA PRO A 642 -2.09 -6.52 7.80
C PRO A 642 -0.84 -7.35 8.05
N TRP A 643 0.34 -6.77 7.79
CA TRP A 643 1.62 -7.43 8.05
C TRP A 643 1.78 -7.81 9.53
N MET A 644 1.39 -6.92 10.45
CA MET A 644 1.56 -7.16 11.89
C MET A 644 0.62 -8.27 12.34
N VAL A 645 -0.64 -8.24 11.90
CA VAL A 645 -1.61 -9.33 12.14
C VAL A 645 -1.09 -10.66 11.59
N THR A 646 -0.40 -10.64 10.45
CA THR A 646 0.22 -11.84 9.87
C THR A 646 1.33 -12.39 10.76
N PHE A 647 2.27 -11.56 11.20
CA PHE A 647 3.34 -12.02 12.10
C PHE A 647 2.80 -12.45 13.46
N PHE A 648 1.78 -11.77 13.98
CA PHE A 648 1.08 -12.18 15.19
C PHE A 648 0.45 -13.56 15.03
N GLY A 649 -0.29 -13.80 13.94
CA GLY A 649 -0.83 -15.12 13.61
C GLY A 649 0.24 -16.21 13.46
N ILE A 650 1.37 -15.89 12.80
CA ILE A 650 2.53 -16.79 12.67
C ILE A 650 3.18 -17.09 14.03
N LEU A 651 3.22 -16.12 14.93
CA LEU A 651 3.79 -16.29 16.25
C LEU A 651 2.86 -17.18 17.10
N VAL A 652 1.56 -16.90 17.14
CA VAL A 652 0.62 -17.65 17.99
C VAL A 652 0.37 -19.07 17.48
N ILE A 653 0.09 -19.23 16.18
CA ILE A 653 -0.41 -20.51 15.63
C ILE A 653 0.74 -21.53 15.47
N PRO A 654 1.77 -21.31 14.62
CA PRO A 654 2.94 -22.18 14.53
C PRO A 654 3.67 -22.44 15.86
N LEU A 655 3.94 -21.44 16.69
CA LEU A 655 4.64 -21.69 17.96
C LEU A 655 3.75 -22.46 18.96
N GLY A 656 2.44 -22.28 18.91
CA GLY A 656 1.50 -23.13 19.64
C GLY A 656 1.65 -24.61 19.24
N VAL A 657 1.76 -24.90 17.94
CA VAL A 657 2.03 -26.26 17.43
C VAL A 657 3.38 -26.80 17.91
N VAL A 658 4.43 -25.97 17.92
CA VAL A 658 5.74 -26.34 18.48
C VAL A 658 5.64 -26.65 19.98
N SER A 659 4.83 -25.90 20.72
CA SER A 659 4.60 -26.16 22.15
C SER A 659 3.92 -27.51 22.37
N ILE A 660 2.96 -27.89 21.52
CA ILE A 660 2.31 -29.21 21.54
C ILE A 660 3.31 -30.33 21.24
N TYR A 661 4.21 -30.12 20.29
CA TYR A 661 5.30 -31.06 20.03
C TYR A 661 6.14 -31.31 21.30
N PHE A 662 6.49 -30.25 22.05
CA PHE A 662 7.19 -30.40 23.33
C PHE A 662 6.37 -31.15 24.38
N VAL A 663 5.05 -30.98 24.44
CA VAL A 663 4.17 -31.79 25.31
C VAL A 663 4.17 -33.27 24.92
N ILE A 664 4.19 -33.56 23.62
CA ILE A 664 4.19 -34.94 23.11
C ILE A 664 5.49 -35.66 23.47
N ILE A 665 6.65 -35.03 23.30
CA ILE A 665 7.94 -35.69 23.51
C ILE A 665 8.29 -35.93 24.99
N GLN A 666 7.76 -35.15 25.93
CA GLN A 666 8.11 -35.22 27.36
C GLN A 666 8.05 -36.66 27.93
N PRO A 667 6.89 -37.34 27.94
CA PRO A 667 6.81 -38.70 28.48
C PRO A 667 7.33 -39.79 27.53
N ILE A 668 7.46 -39.50 26.24
CA ILE A 668 7.89 -40.48 25.22
C ILE A 668 9.41 -40.60 25.17
N VAL A 669 10.11 -39.46 25.16
CA VAL A 669 11.55 -39.36 24.97
C VAL A 669 12.29 -39.18 26.30
N ILE A 670 11.77 -38.32 27.18
CA ILE A 670 12.46 -37.94 28.43
C ILE A 670 11.98 -38.84 29.59
N GLY A 671 10.72 -39.26 29.57
CA GLY A 671 10.16 -40.20 30.55
C GLY A 671 9.58 -39.54 31.80
N THR A 672 9.42 -38.22 31.81
CA THR A 672 8.75 -37.47 32.87
C THR A 672 7.95 -36.30 32.28
N TRP A 673 7.32 -35.49 33.14
CA TRP A 673 6.47 -34.36 32.78
C TRP A 673 6.90 -33.08 33.51
N SER A 674 6.56 -31.94 32.94
CA SER A 674 6.78 -30.63 33.55
C SER A 674 5.44 -29.91 33.71
N THR A 675 5.05 -29.66 34.96
CA THR A 675 3.83 -28.91 35.29
C THR A 675 3.84 -27.50 34.67
N PRO A 676 4.91 -26.69 34.81
CA PRO A 676 5.01 -25.40 34.13
C PRO A 676 4.91 -25.50 32.60
N ALA A 677 5.56 -26.49 31.98
CA ALA A 677 5.51 -26.63 30.52
C ALA A 677 4.10 -26.99 30.03
N LEU A 678 3.36 -27.84 30.75
CA LEU A 678 1.96 -28.14 30.45
C LEU A 678 1.06 -26.92 30.57
N ILE A 679 1.26 -26.09 31.60
CA ILE A 679 0.50 -24.84 31.79
C ILE A 679 0.82 -23.86 30.64
N ALA A 680 2.10 -23.70 30.28
CA ALA A 680 2.52 -22.82 29.19
C ALA A 680 1.97 -23.30 27.83
N ALA A 681 1.99 -24.60 27.56
CA ALA A 681 1.42 -25.16 26.34
C ALA A 681 -0.11 -25.02 26.27
N LEU A 682 -0.81 -25.20 27.40
CA LEU A 682 -2.24 -24.95 27.49
C LEU A 682 -2.58 -23.47 27.27
N ALA A 683 -1.80 -22.56 27.85
CA ALA A 683 -1.95 -21.13 27.64
C ALA A 683 -1.81 -20.77 26.15
N MET A 684 -0.78 -21.30 25.47
CA MET A 684 -0.60 -21.15 24.01
C MET A 684 -1.79 -21.66 23.21
N LEU A 685 -2.29 -22.85 23.56
CA LEU A 685 -3.39 -23.47 22.85
C LEU A 685 -4.71 -22.67 23.02
N ILE A 686 -4.93 -22.08 24.20
CA ILE A 686 -6.08 -21.22 24.47
C ILE A 686 -6.01 -19.91 23.68
N MET A 687 -4.83 -19.38 23.36
CA MET A 687 -4.68 -18.14 22.57
C MET A 687 -5.10 -18.31 21.11
N ILE A 688 -4.92 -19.50 20.53
CA ILE A 688 -5.14 -19.75 19.10
C ILE A 688 -6.58 -19.39 18.67
N PRO A 689 -7.65 -19.86 19.35
CA PRO A 689 -9.01 -19.49 18.99
C PRO A 689 -9.26 -17.99 18.90
N PHE A 690 -8.68 -17.20 19.80
CA PHE A 690 -8.88 -15.74 19.86
C PHE A 690 -8.09 -14.97 18.78
N SER A 691 -7.07 -15.58 18.18
CA SER A 691 -6.29 -14.91 17.12
C SER A 691 -6.80 -15.20 15.70
N LEU A 692 -7.54 -16.30 15.51
CA LEU A 692 -7.98 -16.77 14.19
C LEU A 692 -8.92 -15.82 13.48
N ASP A 693 -9.89 -15.24 14.19
CA ASP A 693 -10.88 -14.32 13.61
C ASP A 693 -10.19 -13.12 12.94
N GLU A 694 -9.20 -12.55 13.63
CA GLU A 694 -8.46 -11.40 13.12
C GLU A 694 -7.62 -11.73 11.89
N VAL A 695 -6.96 -12.90 11.88
CA VAL A 695 -6.18 -13.39 10.73
C VAL A 695 -7.08 -13.59 9.52
N ILE A 696 -8.30 -14.10 9.71
CA ILE A 696 -9.26 -14.33 8.62
C ILE A 696 -9.82 -13.00 8.09
N ALA A 697 -10.18 -12.06 8.96
CA ALA A 697 -10.63 -10.73 8.56
C ALA A 697 -9.56 -9.99 7.75
N MET A 698 -8.30 -10.06 8.19
CA MET A 698 -7.15 -9.50 7.47
C MET A 698 -6.94 -10.20 6.11
N GLY A 699 -7.06 -11.52 6.04
CA GLY A 699 -6.96 -12.27 4.78
C GLY A 699 -8.07 -11.90 3.78
N GLN A 700 -9.31 -11.74 4.25
CA GLN A 700 -10.43 -11.27 3.45
C GLN A 700 -10.18 -9.84 2.93
N TYR A 701 -9.67 -8.95 3.77
CA TYR A 701 -9.29 -7.59 3.39
C TYR A 701 -8.26 -7.55 2.25
N LEU A 702 -7.19 -8.33 2.35
CA LEU A 702 -6.17 -8.41 1.30
C LEU A 702 -6.74 -8.98 0.00
N TYR A 703 -7.63 -9.97 0.10
CA TYR A 703 -8.31 -10.55 -1.06
C TYR A 703 -9.22 -9.53 -1.76
N TRP A 704 -10.03 -8.77 -1.00
CA TRP A 704 -10.89 -7.72 -1.56
C TRP A 704 -10.08 -6.59 -2.19
N SER A 705 -9.03 -6.13 -1.50
CA SER A 705 -8.15 -5.07 -2.01
C SER A 705 -7.49 -5.46 -3.34
N LYS A 706 -7.04 -6.71 -3.47
CA LYS A 706 -6.50 -7.24 -4.72
C LYS A 706 -7.55 -7.24 -5.84
N LYS A 707 -8.79 -7.59 -5.51
CA LYS A 707 -9.91 -7.61 -6.47
C LYS A 707 -10.31 -6.20 -6.93
N GLU A 708 -10.11 -5.20 -6.08
CA GLU A 708 -10.28 -3.78 -6.39
C GLU A 708 -9.11 -3.18 -7.20
N GLY A 709 -8.10 -3.98 -7.57
CA GLY A 709 -6.94 -3.52 -8.33
C GLY A 709 -5.88 -2.80 -7.49
N LYS A 710 -5.96 -2.85 -6.15
CA LYS A 710 -4.94 -2.23 -5.28
C LYS A 710 -3.66 -3.08 -5.22
N PRO A 711 -2.47 -2.45 -5.19
CA PRO A 711 -1.17 -3.13 -5.13
C PRO A 711 -1.02 -3.91 -3.81
N LEU A 712 -1.03 -5.25 -3.89
CA LEU A 712 -1.11 -6.14 -2.72
C LEU A 712 0.04 -5.96 -1.72
N VAL A 713 1.26 -5.72 -2.21
CA VAL A 713 2.45 -5.53 -1.34
C VAL A 713 2.32 -4.24 -0.53
N ARG A 714 1.93 -3.13 -1.18
CA ARG A 714 1.68 -1.87 -0.48
C ARG A 714 0.53 -2.02 0.50
N THR A 715 -0.59 -2.64 0.10
CA THR A 715 -1.74 -2.86 0.98
C THR A 715 -1.36 -3.70 2.20
N PHE A 716 -0.50 -4.71 2.03
CA PHE A 716 -0.01 -5.54 3.12
C PHE A 716 0.82 -4.76 4.14
N PHE A 717 1.75 -3.91 3.70
CA PHE A 717 2.65 -3.16 4.59
C PHE A 717 2.05 -1.86 5.15
N LYS A 718 1.25 -1.13 4.35
CA LYS A 718 0.71 0.20 4.73
C LYS A 718 -0.76 0.18 5.16
N GLY A 719 -1.48 -0.90 4.89
CA GLY A 719 -2.92 -0.95 5.07
C GLY A 719 -3.69 0.06 4.19
N GLY A 720 -4.98 0.23 4.46
CA GLY A 720 -5.84 1.09 3.64
C GLY A 720 -7.27 1.24 4.15
N ALA A 721 -8.04 2.07 3.45
CA ALA A 721 -9.46 2.27 3.68
C ALA A 721 -10.29 1.20 2.97
N VAL A 722 -11.51 0.96 3.49
CA VAL A 722 -12.47 0.03 2.91
C VAL A 722 -13.72 0.77 2.41
N ALA A 723 -14.20 0.41 1.22
CA ALA A 723 -15.39 1.03 0.65
C ALA A 723 -16.63 0.75 1.52
N HIS A 724 -16.79 -0.50 1.95
CA HIS A 724 -17.89 -0.99 2.78
C HIS A 724 -17.38 -1.42 4.15
N GLY A 725 -18.21 -1.37 5.18
CA GLY A 725 -17.85 -1.67 6.57
C GLY A 725 -18.61 -0.79 7.55
N GLU A 726 -18.61 -1.17 8.83
CA GLU A 726 -19.32 -0.45 9.89
C GLU A 726 -18.34 0.14 10.92
N ILE A 727 -18.79 1.19 11.60
CA ILE A 727 -18.04 1.87 12.66
C ILE A 727 -18.50 1.29 14.00
N ASP A 728 -17.53 0.90 14.83
CA ASP A 728 -17.77 0.44 16.20
C ASP A 728 -17.01 1.31 17.21
N ASP A 729 -17.74 2.27 17.79
CA ASP A 729 -17.27 3.20 18.82
C ASP A 729 -17.57 2.71 20.25
N THR A 730 -18.07 1.47 20.42
CA THR A 730 -18.53 0.96 21.72
C THR A 730 -17.36 0.69 22.67
N ASP A 731 -17.32 1.29 23.87
CA ASP A 731 -16.29 0.94 24.86
C ASP A 731 -16.62 -0.37 25.60
N TYR A 732 -15.94 -1.45 25.21
CA TYR A 732 -16.12 -2.78 25.76
C TYR A 732 -15.37 -3.03 27.08
N MET A 733 -14.57 -2.05 27.56
CA MET A 733 -13.79 -2.16 28.80
C MET A 733 -14.46 -1.51 30.01
N THR A 734 -15.75 -1.22 29.90
CA THR A 734 -16.53 -0.48 30.91
C THR A 734 -16.90 -1.31 32.13
N ASP A 735 -17.25 -2.59 31.95
CA ASP A 735 -17.59 -3.50 33.04
C ASP A 735 -17.17 -4.95 32.75
N ALA A 736 -16.95 -5.74 33.81
CA ALA A 736 -16.43 -7.10 33.70
C ALA A 736 -17.32 -8.04 32.86
N ARG A 737 -18.65 -7.82 32.85
CA ARG A 737 -19.58 -8.65 32.07
C ARG A 737 -19.52 -8.30 30.59
N SER A 738 -19.42 -7.01 30.25
CA SER A 738 -19.19 -6.56 28.88
C SER A 738 -17.85 -7.07 28.34
N ILE A 739 -16.78 -6.98 29.14
CA ILE A 739 -15.46 -7.55 28.76
C ILE A 739 -15.62 -9.02 28.42
N TRP A 740 -16.17 -9.82 29.33
CA TRP A 740 -16.33 -11.26 29.11
C TRP A 740 -17.16 -11.58 27.87
N ASN A 741 -18.33 -10.95 27.71
CA ASN A 741 -19.22 -11.21 26.59
C ASN A 741 -18.58 -10.87 25.23
N ASN A 742 -17.79 -9.81 25.16
CA ASN A 742 -17.12 -9.40 23.92
C ASN A 742 -15.85 -10.20 23.65
N THR A 743 -15.14 -10.60 24.71
CA THR A 743 -14.00 -11.50 24.63
C THR A 743 -14.37 -12.85 24.00
N VAL A 744 -15.52 -13.41 24.37
CA VAL A 744 -15.95 -14.73 23.86
C VAL A 744 -16.68 -14.68 22.52
N ARG A 745 -16.86 -13.50 21.88
CA ARG A 745 -17.42 -13.45 20.52
C ARG A 745 -16.53 -14.22 19.56
N GLY A 746 -17.15 -15.02 18.68
CA GLY A 746 -16.45 -15.93 17.78
C GLY A 746 -15.89 -17.21 18.38
N VAL A 747 -15.88 -17.33 19.71
CA VAL A 747 -15.48 -18.56 20.42
C VAL A 747 -16.70 -19.17 21.09
N THR A 748 -16.99 -20.44 20.79
CA THR A 748 -18.04 -21.19 21.47
C THR A 748 -17.54 -22.52 22.00
N PHE A 749 -18.14 -22.96 23.11
CA PHE A 749 -17.78 -24.18 23.84
C PHE A 749 -18.87 -25.27 23.73
N PRO A 750 -19.08 -25.89 22.55
CA PRO A 750 -19.94 -27.06 22.43
C PRO A 750 -19.51 -28.17 23.38
N TRP A 751 -20.49 -28.83 24.01
CA TRP A 751 -20.24 -29.96 24.90
C TRP A 751 -19.49 -31.10 24.19
N THR A 752 -19.65 -31.25 22.87
CA THR A 752 -18.96 -32.27 22.07
C THR A 752 -17.45 -32.04 22.00
N LEU A 753 -17.02 -30.78 21.89
CA LEU A 753 -15.61 -30.42 21.93
C LEU A 753 -15.05 -30.57 23.34
N MET A 754 -15.81 -30.16 24.36
CA MET A 754 -15.39 -30.35 25.76
C MET A 754 -15.24 -31.84 26.11
N ALA A 755 -16.16 -32.69 25.64
CA ALA A 755 -16.05 -34.14 25.77
C ALA A 755 -14.84 -34.70 25.01
N SER A 756 -14.57 -34.21 23.79
CA SER A 756 -13.39 -34.60 23.02
C SER A 756 -12.08 -34.22 23.72
N THR A 757 -12.01 -33.01 24.30
CA THR A 757 -10.87 -32.56 25.11
C THR A 757 -10.68 -33.46 26.34
N ALA A 758 -11.76 -33.81 27.05
CA ALA A 758 -11.69 -34.70 28.20
C ALA A 758 -11.21 -36.12 27.81
N LEU A 759 -11.69 -36.66 26.69
CA LEU A 759 -11.23 -37.94 26.15
C LEU A 759 -9.75 -37.87 25.76
N GLY A 760 -9.32 -36.80 25.09
CA GLY A 760 -7.91 -36.59 24.75
C GLY A 760 -7.00 -36.51 25.98
N ALA A 761 -7.44 -35.80 27.02
CA ALA A 761 -6.69 -35.73 28.29
C ALA A 761 -6.60 -37.09 28.98
N TRP A 762 -7.68 -37.88 28.94
CA TRP A 762 -7.68 -39.24 29.47
C TRP A 762 -6.77 -40.18 28.67
N LEU A 763 -6.72 -40.05 27.33
CA LEU A 763 -5.80 -40.81 26.47
C LEU A 763 -4.33 -40.56 26.81
N MET A 764 -3.96 -39.33 27.16
CA MET A 764 -2.61 -39.00 27.63
C MET A 764 -2.26 -39.66 28.99
N LEU A 765 -3.25 -40.16 29.73
CA LEU A 765 -3.08 -40.79 31.05
C LEU A 765 -3.27 -42.32 31.02
N THR A 766 -3.36 -42.95 29.85
CA THR A 766 -3.63 -44.41 29.72
C THR A 766 -2.54 -45.29 30.35
N ARG A 767 -1.31 -44.80 30.44
CA ARG A 767 -0.22 -45.47 31.18
C ARG A 767 -0.58 -45.69 32.65
N ILE A 768 -1.22 -44.71 33.26
CA ILE A 768 -1.60 -44.73 34.68
C ILE A 768 -2.94 -45.45 34.87
N THR A 769 -3.91 -45.19 33.98
CA THR A 769 -5.29 -45.67 34.16
C THR A 769 -5.52 -47.09 33.67
N LEU A 770 -4.80 -47.53 32.64
CA LEU A 770 -5.00 -48.83 31.98
C LEU A 770 -3.75 -49.72 31.98
N GLY A 771 -2.61 -49.21 32.46
CA GLY A 771 -1.34 -49.93 32.45
C GLY A 771 -0.83 -50.23 31.04
N SER A 772 -1.20 -49.42 30.05
CA SER A 772 -0.69 -49.56 28.69
C SER A 772 0.81 -49.27 28.65
N GLU A 773 1.58 -50.09 27.93
CA GLU A 773 3.03 -49.96 27.79
C GLU A 773 3.50 -49.96 26.33
N GLY A 774 4.74 -49.53 26.09
CA GLY A 774 5.37 -49.59 24.77
C GLY A 774 4.72 -48.71 23.71
N ALA A 775 4.61 -49.23 22.48
CA ALA A 775 4.15 -48.47 21.32
C ALA A 775 2.68 -48.00 21.45
N MET A 776 1.83 -48.81 22.08
CA MET A 776 0.42 -48.46 22.28
C MET A 776 0.26 -47.22 23.15
N ALA A 777 0.96 -47.15 24.28
CA ALA A 777 0.90 -46.00 25.18
C ALA A 777 1.47 -44.72 24.55
N ASN A 778 2.48 -44.84 23.69
CA ASN A 778 3.01 -43.71 22.91
C ASN A 778 1.96 -43.19 21.92
N SER A 779 1.27 -44.11 21.23
CA SER A 779 0.21 -43.76 20.29
C SER A 779 -0.94 -43.03 21.00
N ASP A 780 -1.46 -43.57 22.11
CA ASP A 780 -2.54 -42.93 22.88
C ASP A 780 -2.16 -41.53 23.35
N HIS A 781 -0.91 -41.32 23.81
CA HIS A 781 -0.42 -40.02 24.23
C HIS A 781 -0.37 -39.00 23.08
N VAL A 782 0.20 -39.39 21.94
CA VAL A 782 0.27 -38.52 20.75
C VAL A 782 -1.13 -38.15 20.29
N VAL A 783 -2.00 -39.15 20.15
CA VAL A 783 -3.37 -38.93 19.67
C VAL A 783 -4.16 -38.08 20.67
N GLY A 784 -4.01 -38.33 21.97
CA GLY A 784 -4.66 -37.55 23.01
C GLY A 784 -4.28 -36.07 22.95
N ALA A 785 -2.98 -35.76 22.83
CA ALA A 785 -2.51 -34.38 22.69
C ALA A 785 -3.03 -33.69 21.42
N LEU A 786 -3.07 -34.41 20.29
CA LEU A 786 -3.60 -33.89 19.03
C LEU A 786 -5.12 -33.68 19.05
N VAL A 787 -5.87 -34.57 19.73
CA VAL A 787 -7.32 -34.43 19.91
C VAL A 787 -7.64 -33.20 20.75
N ILE A 788 -6.91 -32.98 21.86
CA ILE A 788 -7.05 -31.76 22.68
C ILE A 788 -6.78 -30.51 21.83
N THR A 789 -5.69 -30.54 21.05
CA THR A 789 -5.30 -29.45 20.15
C THR A 789 -6.42 -29.08 19.18
N VAL A 790 -6.88 -30.06 18.40
CA VAL A 790 -7.94 -29.84 17.41
C VAL A 790 -9.24 -29.42 18.08
N ALA A 791 -9.60 -30.02 19.22
CA ALA A 791 -10.83 -29.68 19.94
C ALA A 791 -10.82 -28.23 20.45
N ILE A 792 -9.68 -27.74 20.98
CA ILE A 792 -9.55 -26.35 21.43
C ILE A 792 -9.53 -25.40 20.24
N ILE A 793 -8.77 -25.66 19.17
CA ILE A 793 -8.76 -24.79 17.98
C ILE A 793 -10.17 -24.69 17.38
N ALA A 794 -10.90 -25.81 17.30
CA ALA A 794 -12.26 -25.86 16.80
C ALA A 794 -13.29 -25.17 17.73
N THR A 795 -12.89 -24.60 18.87
CA THR A 795 -13.76 -23.71 19.65
C THR A 795 -13.94 -22.34 18.98
N ALA A 796 -13.02 -21.92 18.10
CA ALA A 796 -13.25 -20.79 17.21
C ALA A 796 -14.25 -21.19 16.11
N GLU A 797 -15.31 -20.41 15.93
CA GLU A 797 -16.34 -20.67 14.92
C GLU A 797 -15.78 -20.70 13.51
N VAL A 798 -14.84 -19.80 13.20
CA VAL A 798 -14.16 -19.73 11.91
C VAL A 798 -13.30 -20.97 11.59
N ALA A 799 -12.95 -21.77 12.59
CA ALA A 799 -12.17 -23.01 12.47
C ALA A 799 -12.96 -24.26 12.88
N ARG A 800 -14.29 -24.15 13.03
CA ARG A 800 -15.15 -25.25 13.53
C ARG A 800 -15.02 -26.53 12.72
N THR A 801 -14.82 -26.43 11.41
CA THR A 801 -14.62 -27.56 10.49
C THR A 801 -13.42 -28.42 10.84
N LEU A 802 -12.41 -27.89 11.54
CA LEU A 802 -11.24 -28.68 11.94
C LEU A 802 -11.60 -29.83 12.89
N ARG A 803 -12.76 -29.79 13.57
CA ARG A 803 -13.23 -30.89 14.41
C ARG A 803 -13.32 -32.24 13.69
N PHE A 804 -13.52 -32.25 12.36
CA PHE A 804 -13.56 -33.50 11.60
C PHE A 804 -12.20 -34.24 11.57
N ILE A 805 -11.10 -33.54 11.87
CA ILE A 805 -9.78 -34.18 12.07
C ILE A 805 -9.83 -35.15 13.27
N ASN A 806 -10.64 -34.87 14.30
CA ASN A 806 -10.82 -35.80 15.42
C ASN A 806 -11.51 -37.11 15.01
N ALA A 807 -12.31 -37.12 13.93
CA ALA A 807 -12.84 -38.37 13.40
C ALA A 807 -11.74 -39.24 12.79
N ALA A 808 -10.73 -38.63 12.15
CA ALA A 808 -9.57 -39.36 11.65
C ALA A 808 -8.72 -39.94 12.80
N PHE A 809 -8.52 -39.17 13.87
CA PHE A 809 -7.88 -39.67 15.09
C PHE A 809 -8.70 -40.78 15.77
N GLY A 810 -10.03 -40.66 15.80
CA GLY A 810 -10.90 -41.72 16.30
C GLY A 810 -10.81 -43.00 15.47
N ALA A 811 -10.74 -42.88 14.14
CA ALA A 811 -10.53 -44.04 13.25
C ALA A 811 -9.17 -44.70 13.50
N TRP A 812 -8.13 -43.92 13.75
CA TRP A 812 -6.82 -44.46 14.15
C TRP A 812 -6.87 -45.20 15.48
N LEU A 813 -7.54 -44.68 16.52
CA LEU A 813 -7.69 -45.38 17.80
C LEU A 813 -8.46 -46.70 17.69
N VAL A 814 -9.39 -46.81 16.74
CA VAL A 814 -10.07 -48.08 16.44
C VAL A 814 -9.09 -49.10 15.83
N ALA A 815 -8.16 -48.65 14.99
CA ALA A 815 -7.21 -49.53 14.30
C ALA A 815 -5.96 -49.84 15.13
N ALA A 816 -5.47 -48.89 15.94
CA ALA A 816 -4.18 -48.92 16.61
C ALA A 816 -3.96 -50.17 17.49
N PRO A 817 -4.92 -50.64 18.32
CA PRO A 817 -4.74 -51.85 19.13
C PRO A 817 -4.48 -53.13 18.33
N PHE A 818 -4.89 -53.16 17.06
CA PHE A 818 -4.70 -54.32 16.17
C PHE A 818 -3.43 -54.22 15.33
N LEU A 819 -2.82 -53.04 15.26
CA LEU A 819 -1.62 -52.75 14.47
C LEU A 819 -0.36 -52.59 15.34
N LEU A 820 -0.51 -52.19 16.60
CA LEU A 820 0.58 -51.91 17.52
C LEU A 820 0.67 -52.95 18.65
N ALA A 821 1.90 -53.25 19.06
CA ALA A 821 2.16 -54.09 20.23
C ALA A 821 1.99 -53.30 21.54
N GLY A 822 1.57 -53.99 22.61
CA GLY A 822 1.48 -53.41 23.96
C GLY A 822 0.07 -53.04 24.44
N ALA A 823 -0.98 -53.34 23.66
CA ALA A 823 -2.37 -53.16 24.08
C ALA A 823 -2.83 -54.30 25.01
N SER A 824 -3.29 -53.97 26.21
CA SER A 824 -4.02 -54.93 27.06
C SER A 824 -5.42 -55.19 26.48
N SER A 825 -6.09 -56.27 26.89
CA SER A 825 -7.47 -56.55 26.45
C SER A 825 -8.42 -55.42 26.85
N ALA A 826 -8.23 -54.86 28.05
CA ALA A 826 -8.97 -53.69 28.52
C ALA A 826 -8.62 -52.43 27.71
N GLY A 827 -7.32 -52.22 27.41
CA GLY A 827 -6.85 -51.10 26.59
C GLY A 827 -7.37 -51.15 25.15
N THR A 828 -7.49 -52.35 24.58
CA THR A 828 -8.06 -52.56 23.24
C THR A 828 -9.52 -52.14 23.19
N VAL A 829 -10.34 -52.62 24.13
CA VAL A 829 -11.76 -52.26 24.22
C VAL A 829 -11.91 -50.75 24.45
N ALA A 830 -11.10 -50.18 25.33
CA ALA A 830 -11.19 -48.77 25.67
C ALA A 830 -10.75 -47.86 24.51
N SER A 831 -9.68 -48.21 23.79
CA SER A 831 -9.20 -47.45 22.62
C SER A 831 -10.23 -47.49 21.48
N VAL A 832 -10.82 -48.64 21.19
CA VAL A 832 -11.93 -48.76 20.21
C VAL A 832 -13.15 -47.95 20.64
N ALA A 833 -13.55 -48.04 21.91
CA ALA A 833 -14.70 -47.30 22.43
C ALA A 833 -14.47 -45.77 22.34
N VAL A 834 -13.31 -45.28 22.76
CA VAL A 834 -12.96 -43.85 22.65
C VAL A 834 -12.84 -43.41 21.20
N GLY A 835 -12.29 -44.25 20.31
CA GLY A 835 -12.22 -43.95 18.88
C GLY A 835 -13.61 -43.78 18.24
N LEU A 836 -14.54 -44.69 18.53
CA LEU A 836 -15.93 -44.58 18.09
C LEU A 836 -16.65 -43.37 18.69
N LEU A 837 -16.41 -43.07 19.97
CA LEU A 837 -16.95 -41.88 20.63
C LEU A 837 -16.42 -40.60 19.98
N LEU A 838 -15.13 -40.48 19.69
CA LEU A 838 -14.55 -39.31 19.04
C LEU A 838 -15.11 -39.09 17.63
N ILE A 839 -15.32 -40.16 16.85
CA ILE A 839 -16.01 -40.08 15.56
C ILE A 839 -17.44 -39.55 15.79
N GLY A 840 -18.18 -40.15 16.72
CA GLY A 840 -19.55 -39.77 17.05
C GLY A 840 -19.69 -38.33 17.55
N LEU A 841 -18.72 -37.82 18.31
CA LEU A 841 -18.70 -36.44 18.84
C LEU A 841 -18.34 -35.40 17.76
N SER A 842 -17.69 -35.82 16.68
CA SER A 842 -17.24 -34.92 15.60
C SER A 842 -18.34 -34.61 14.57
N LEU A 843 -19.39 -35.44 14.48
CA LEU A 843 -20.45 -35.37 13.47
C LEU A 843 -21.60 -34.38 13.75
N PRO A 844 -22.09 -34.18 14.99
CA PRO A 844 -23.28 -33.36 15.25
C PRO A 844 -23.07 -31.90 14.86
N GLN A 845 -23.99 -31.32 14.09
CA GLN A 845 -24.00 -29.87 13.81
C GLN A 845 -24.34 -29.12 15.11
N GLY A 846 -23.44 -28.22 15.52
CA GLY A 846 -23.61 -27.45 16.75
C GLY A 846 -24.61 -26.31 16.58
N LYS A 847 -24.96 -25.61 17.68
CA LYS A 847 -25.62 -24.31 17.58
C LYS A 847 -24.58 -23.27 17.18
N ARG A 848 -24.77 -22.65 16.01
CA ARG A 848 -23.99 -21.50 15.57
C ARG A 848 -24.35 -20.26 16.42
N SER A 849 -23.39 -19.41 16.71
CA SER A 849 -23.66 -18.08 17.26
C SER A 849 -24.49 -17.23 16.30
N GLY A 850 -24.98 -16.08 16.78
CA GLY A 850 -25.63 -15.08 15.91
C GLY A 850 -24.64 -14.27 15.07
N GLU A 851 -23.35 -14.62 15.07
CA GLU A 851 -22.29 -13.85 14.43
C GLU A 851 -22.10 -14.26 12.95
N HIS A 852 -21.68 -13.28 12.14
CA HIS A 852 -21.41 -13.42 10.71
C HIS A 852 -19.96 -13.02 10.38
N TYR A 853 -19.39 -13.70 9.37
CA TYR A 853 -17.99 -13.63 8.95
C TYR A 853 -17.89 -13.43 7.42
N ALA A 854 -18.87 -12.73 6.84
CA ALA A 854 -19.01 -12.49 5.41
C ALA A 854 -18.97 -13.80 4.60
N GLY A 855 -18.12 -13.87 3.56
CA GLY A 855 -17.95 -15.06 2.72
C GLY A 855 -17.38 -16.29 3.46
N TRP A 856 -16.95 -16.15 4.72
CA TRP A 856 -16.45 -17.25 5.53
C TRP A 856 -17.54 -18.07 6.21
N ASP A 857 -18.79 -17.56 6.26
CA ASP A 857 -19.93 -18.25 6.86
C ASP A 857 -20.14 -19.68 6.36
N ARG A 858 -19.74 -19.97 5.12
CA ARG A 858 -19.79 -21.31 4.51
C ARG A 858 -18.93 -22.35 5.23
N PHE A 859 -17.92 -21.92 6.00
CA PHE A 859 -17.01 -22.78 6.76
C PHE A 859 -17.38 -22.85 8.24
N VAL A 860 -18.39 -22.10 8.69
CA VAL A 860 -18.90 -22.17 10.05
C VAL A 860 -19.99 -23.25 10.10
N VAL A 861 -19.59 -24.49 10.44
CA VAL A 861 -20.42 -25.73 10.35
C VAL A 861 -20.65 -26.40 11.69
#